data_AF-A0A7C1YUT1-F1
#
_entry.id   AF-A0A7C1YUT1-F1
#
_cell.length_a   1.000
_cell.length_b   1.000
_cell.length_c   1.000
_cell.angle_alpha   90.00
_cell.angle_beta   90.00
_cell.angle_gamma   90.00
#
_symmetry.space_group_name_H-M   'P 1'
#
loop_
_entity.id
_entity.type
_entity.pdbx_description
1 polymer ?
#
loop_
_entity_poly.entity_id
_entity_poly.type
_entity_poly.pdbx_seq_one_letter_code
_entity_poly.pdbx_strand_id
1 'polypeptide(L)'
;MRVELSIGDYDVEDKKLAKADIIITTYEKLDSIIRNFYDKEWILDFSTVIIDEVHIIGESDRGPRLESLIVRLNELLHNPQIIALSATIANPEFFNSWLTSLGNTTTLIFSEERPVPLHYKIEVSQNKDSTMKRIAKSILKDRGQVLIFLNKRKTAQQTAQNLKDLTTQFLEESEQKICKAISKRIASIRGGNNDLSKVIKYGVAFHHAGLLPRERRLIEDNFRKGIIKIICCTTTLSAGINTPARVVILRDFKKYTTSGHNIKNFTGFHENGDGFSYFKSFSANEVFQILGRAGRPGLDSVGYGIILVKNIEEKSWVEDFYFKTPHLENILLAKYNDLGSGLNKVNILKEQVLLRVYEEQEITLEQLKQFFEKTYFWYIIKNKMKEQQIPIEQLLMIKEITPVNILKLHSDPKKVRVLKKQNNTIKTTICNHSTIGGFVKTSFGVYSCQFDVDSGVKCSCGFQNGLTDNFAIENEFAFEFCDHVTSFLLYLISFPSRNVQKYVEDIVPKSIKNQYILNYLFEKGLIIKNTDTTIRCSQFGKLIIRLYLYPTSGVLIRYKLENVKISSFRDLLKEAYEILKAEFRVRDYKMLEPILEWTDEEAIDQILDKNKIMTGDLFSVRDNLERIITFIGIIARNLSTSGIDLQDKLTKVAEMSETLGIRIHYGIREELFDLVLRLQNVARVRARILYKAGYHTASQVNKEDAYTLNRKTGLGINLCKRILKSSK
;
A
#
# COMPACT_ATOMS: atom_id res chain seq x y z
N MET A 1 11.15 31.02 -11.51
CA MET A 1 11.05 29.71 -10.85
C MET A 1 9.66 29.55 -10.24
N ARG A 2 8.75 28.93 -11.00
CA ARG A 2 7.39 28.56 -10.62
C ARG A 2 7.45 27.13 -10.05
N VAL A 3 6.99 26.96 -8.82
CA VAL A 3 6.97 25.65 -8.15
C VAL A 3 5.52 25.22 -7.97
N GLU A 4 5.18 24.04 -8.47
CA GLU A 4 3.84 23.46 -8.34
C GLU A 4 3.88 22.17 -7.52
N LEU A 5 2.88 22.02 -6.64
CA LEU A 5 2.72 20.86 -5.77
C LEU A 5 1.57 19.99 -6.29
N SER A 6 1.88 18.77 -6.73
CA SER A 6 0.90 17.80 -7.21
C SER A 6 0.91 16.56 -6.31
N ILE A 7 0.14 16.59 -5.22
CA ILE A 7 0.07 15.51 -4.24
C ILE A 7 -1.40 15.15 -4.00
N GLY A 8 -1.82 13.95 -4.43
CA GLY A 8 -3.16 13.41 -4.22
C GLY A 8 -4.15 13.58 -5.40
N ASP A 9 -5.45 13.44 -5.08
CA ASP A 9 -6.58 13.40 -6.03
C ASP A 9 -7.07 14.78 -6.48
N TYR A 10 -6.44 15.87 -6.04
CA TYR A 10 -6.70 17.18 -6.64
C TYR A 10 -6.04 17.19 -8.02
N ASP A 11 -6.86 17.24 -9.07
CA ASP A 11 -6.41 17.54 -10.43
C ASP A 11 -5.76 18.92 -10.41
N VAL A 12 -4.42 18.96 -10.34
CA VAL A 12 -3.68 20.13 -10.76
C VAL A 12 -3.92 20.26 -12.26
N GLU A 13 -4.50 21.38 -12.66
CA GLU A 13 -4.75 21.66 -14.07
C GLU A 13 -3.46 21.46 -14.87
N ASP A 14 -3.55 20.69 -15.96
CA ASP A 14 -2.45 20.44 -16.92
C ASP A 14 -1.73 21.74 -17.29
N LYS A 15 -2.50 22.82 -17.52
CA LYS A 15 -1.98 24.16 -17.82
C LYS A 15 -1.07 24.76 -16.74
N LYS A 16 -1.23 24.38 -15.47
CA LYS A 16 -0.36 24.81 -14.37
C LYS A 16 0.92 23.99 -14.32
N LEU A 17 0.81 22.66 -14.50
CA LEU A 17 1.97 21.77 -14.56
C LEU A 17 2.88 22.11 -15.73
N ALA A 18 2.31 22.33 -16.92
CA ALA A 18 3.05 22.74 -18.12
C ALA A 18 3.76 24.10 -17.99
N LYS A 19 3.36 24.93 -17.01
CA LYS A 19 4.00 26.22 -16.71
C LYS A 19 4.96 26.13 -15.53
N ALA A 20 5.07 25.00 -14.84
CA ALA A 20 5.94 24.87 -13.69
C ALA A 20 7.40 24.73 -14.13
N ASP A 21 8.32 25.37 -13.41
CA ASP A 21 9.75 25.14 -13.59
C ASP A 21 10.24 24.00 -12.66
N ILE A 22 9.52 23.77 -11.55
CA ILE A 22 9.74 22.64 -10.62
C ILE A 22 8.39 22.03 -10.24
N ILE A 23 8.26 20.71 -10.35
CA ILE A 23 7.09 19.95 -9.91
C ILE A 23 7.47 19.08 -8.71
N ILE A 24 6.77 19.26 -7.59
CA ILE A 24 6.91 18.40 -6.40
C ILE A 24 5.71 17.46 -6.35
N THR A 25 5.95 16.16 -6.44
CA THR A 25 4.90 15.14 -6.57
C THR A 25 5.30 13.82 -5.91
N THR A 26 4.34 12.93 -5.67
CA THR A 26 4.63 11.54 -5.29
C THR A 26 4.97 10.70 -6.53
N TYR A 27 5.60 9.54 -6.35
CA TYR A 27 5.91 8.63 -7.46
C TYR A 27 4.63 8.20 -8.19
N GLU A 28 3.58 7.87 -7.45
CA GLU A 28 2.30 7.43 -8.02
C GLU A 28 1.64 8.54 -8.85
N LYS A 29 1.73 9.79 -8.39
CA LYS A 29 1.14 10.92 -9.10
C LYS A 29 1.98 11.29 -10.34
N LEU A 30 3.31 11.20 -10.27
CA LEU A 30 4.16 11.37 -11.45
C LEU A 30 3.86 10.27 -12.49
N ASP A 31 3.81 9.01 -12.07
CA ASP A 31 3.46 7.89 -12.94
C ASP A 31 2.06 8.07 -13.55
N SER A 32 1.07 8.51 -12.78
CA SER A 32 -0.26 8.85 -13.28
C SER A 32 -0.25 10.00 -14.30
N ILE A 33 0.58 11.03 -14.09
CA ILE A 33 0.78 12.13 -15.04
C ILE A 33 1.36 11.57 -16.35
N ILE A 34 2.44 10.79 -16.28
CA ILE A 34 3.06 10.18 -17.48
C ILE A 34 2.01 9.33 -18.22
N ARG A 35 1.26 8.46 -17.55
CA ARG A 35 0.23 7.62 -18.19
C ARG A 35 -0.88 8.40 -18.90
N ASN A 36 -1.25 9.57 -18.40
CA ASN A 36 -2.38 10.37 -18.92
C ASN A 36 -1.96 11.48 -19.86
N PHE A 37 -0.70 11.91 -19.82
CA PHE A 37 -0.17 13.05 -20.56
C PHE A 37 1.09 12.71 -21.35
N TYR A 38 1.42 11.43 -21.57
CA TYR A 38 2.61 11.02 -22.35
C TYR A 38 2.64 11.61 -23.77
N ASP A 39 1.49 12.01 -24.31
CA ASP A 39 1.33 12.65 -25.62
C ASP A 39 1.57 14.17 -25.58
N LYS A 40 1.77 14.77 -24.40
CA LYS A 40 1.99 16.21 -24.24
C LYS A 40 3.47 16.54 -24.37
N GLU A 41 3.76 17.55 -25.20
CA GLU A 41 5.13 18.03 -25.46
C GLU A 41 5.87 18.40 -24.18
N TRP A 42 5.20 19.03 -23.21
CA TRP A 42 5.83 19.48 -21.96
C TRP A 42 6.38 18.34 -21.08
N ILE A 43 5.93 17.09 -21.27
CA ILE A 43 6.52 15.94 -20.57
C ILE A 43 7.97 15.74 -21.01
N LEU A 44 8.26 15.97 -22.29
CA LEU A 44 9.60 15.83 -22.86
C LEU A 44 10.56 16.95 -22.42
N ASP A 45 10.04 18.04 -21.84
CA ASP A 45 10.85 19.14 -21.30
C ASP A 45 11.50 18.79 -19.95
N PHE A 46 11.18 17.64 -19.34
CA PHE A 46 11.82 17.18 -18.11
C PHE A 46 13.29 16.82 -18.34
N SER A 47 14.19 17.71 -17.90
CA SER A 47 15.64 17.49 -17.97
C SER A 47 16.21 16.73 -16.76
N THR A 48 15.60 16.88 -15.59
CA THR A 48 16.13 16.36 -14.31
C THR A 48 15.01 15.75 -13.48
N VAL A 49 15.25 14.53 -12.98
CA VAL A 49 14.34 13.79 -12.11
C VAL A 49 15.04 13.53 -10.77
N ILE A 50 14.52 14.13 -9.69
CA ILE A 50 15.00 13.89 -8.32
C ILE A 50 14.09 12.87 -7.66
N ILE A 51 14.64 11.71 -7.33
CA ILE A 51 13.93 10.62 -6.66
C ILE A 51 14.41 10.60 -5.21
N ASP A 52 13.67 11.25 -4.34
CA ASP A 52 13.89 11.15 -2.90
C ASP A 52 13.55 9.73 -2.42
N GLU A 53 14.16 9.25 -1.33
CA GLU A 53 13.94 7.93 -0.73
C GLU A 53 13.89 6.73 -1.71
N VAL A 54 14.78 6.70 -2.70
CA VAL A 54 14.78 5.69 -3.79
C VAL A 54 14.83 4.24 -3.31
N HIS A 55 15.33 3.96 -2.11
CA HIS A 55 15.32 2.62 -1.51
C HIS A 55 13.91 2.07 -1.25
N ILE A 56 12.86 2.89 -1.38
CA ILE A 56 11.47 2.41 -1.45
C ILE A 56 11.28 1.42 -2.60
N ILE A 57 12.16 1.38 -3.61
CA ILE A 57 12.16 0.36 -4.67
C ILE A 57 12.20 -1.08 -4.12
N GLY A 58 12.79 -1.29 -2.94
CA GLY A 58 12.80 -2.59 -2.25
C GLY A 58 11.51 -2.94 -1.50
N GLU A 59 10.58 -2.00 -1.36
CA GLU A 59 9.28 -2.25 -0.74
C GLU A 59 8.38 -3.04 -1.67
N SER A 60 7.69 -4.04 -1.13
CA SER A 60 6.98 -5.02 -1.94
C SER A 60 5.78 -4.45 -2.72
N ASP A 61 5.18 -3.34 -2.29
CA ASP A 61 3.94 -2.80 -2.88
C ASP A 61 4.19 -1.60 -3.80
N ARG A 62 4.95 -0.61 -3.33
CA ARG A 62 5.22 0.64 -4.07
C ARG A 62 6.47 0.53 -4.95
N GLY A 63 7.45 -0.25 -4.51
CA GLY A 63 8.76 -0.35 -5.14
C GLY A 63 8.73 -0.76 -6.62
N PRO A 64 7.93 -1.76 -7.03
CA PRO A 64 7.87 -2.18 -8.43
C PRO A 64 7.34 -1.12 -9.39
N ARG A 65 6.45 -0.24 -8.92
CA ARG A 65 5.95 0.90 -9.72
C ARG A 65 7.04 1.96 -9.87
N LEU A 66 7.78 2.24 -8.81
CA LEU A 66 8.95 3.13 -8.86
C LEU A 66 10.03 2.58 -9.80
N GLU A 67 10.33 1.29 -9.71
CA GLU A 67 11.28 0.62 -10.60
C GLU A 67 10.91 0.78 -12.08
N SER A 68 9.66 0.44 -12.42
CA SER A 68 9.14 0.61 -13.77
C SER A 68 9.15 2.08 -14.22
N LEU A 69 8.77 3.00 -13.33
CA LEU A 69 8.79 4.43 -13.60
C LEU A 69 10.20 4.94 -13.93
N ILE A 70 11.23 4.49 -13.21
CA ILE A 70 12.64 4.87 -13.48
C ILE A 70 13.04 4.44 -14.89
N VAL A 71 12.77 3.18 -15.26
CA VAL A 71 13.09 2.65 -16.59
C VAL A 71 12.36 3.43 -17.68
N ARG A 72 11.04 3.65 -17.50
CA ARG A 72 10.22 4.36 -18.49
C ARG A 72 10.59 5.83 -18.63
N LEU A 73 10.84 6.55 -17.54
CA LEU A 73 11.32 7.94 -17.61
C LEU A 73 12.67 8.02 -18.32
N ASN A 74 13.55 7.06 -18.09
CA ASN A 74 14.84 7.02 -18.77
C ASN A 74 14.69 6.84 -20.29
N GLU A 75 13.80 5.94 -20.72
CA GLU A 75 13.50 5.74 -22.15
C GLU A 75 12.78 6.94 -22.76
N LEU A 76 11.71 7.41 -22.12
CA LEU A 76 10.85 8.49 -22.62
C LEU A 76 11.60 9.82 -22.77
N LEU A 77 12.47 10.14 -21.81
CA LEU A 77 13.20 11.41 -21.75
C LEU A 77 14.62 11.31 -22.34
N HIS A 78 14.97 10.18 -22.98
CA HIS A 78 16.27 9.96 -23.62
C HIS A 78 17.46 10.23 -22.68
N ASN A 79 17.55 9.48 -21.58
CA ASN A 79 18.63 9.56 -20.58
C ASN A 79 18.70 10.91 -19.85
N PRO A 80 17.64 11.29 -19.10
CA PRO A 80 17.61 12.53 -18.32
C PRO A 80 18.58 12.45 -17.14
N GLN A 81 18.89 13.59 -16.53
CA GLN A 81 19.64 13.58 -15.27
C GLN A 81 18.79 12.97 -14.16
N ILE A 82 19.22 11.84 -13.59
CA ILE A 82 18.56 11.20 -12.45
C ILE A 82 19.40 11.43 -11.19
N ILE A 83 18.80 12.05 -10.18
CA ILE A 83 19.38 12.20 -8.84
C ILE A 83 18.58 11.31 -7.89
N ALA A 84 19.18 10.22 -7.44
CA ALA A 84 18.54 9.26 -6.54
C ALA A 84 19.06 9.43 -5.10
N LEU A 85 18.20 9.88 -4.19
CA LEU A 85 18.54 10.06 -2.77
C LEU A 85 18.06 8.85 -1.99
N SER A 86 18.92 8.31 -1.12
CA SER A 86 18.60 7.10 -0.36
C SER A 86 19.11 7.19 1.08
N ALA A 87 18.35 6.63 2.02
CA ALA A 87 18.93 6.09 3.26
C ALA A 87 19.99 5.01 2.94
N THR A 88 20.81 4.68 3.94
CA THR A 88 21.84 3.65 3.81
C THR A 88 21.22 2.29 3.46
N ILE A 89 21.79 1.62 2.46
CA ILE A 89 21.42 0.29 1.96
C ILE A 89 22.68 -0.59 1.92
N ALA A 90 22.52 -1.92 1.84
CA ALA A 90 23.65 -2.84 1.88
C ALA A 90 24.43 -2.97 0.55
N ASN A 91 23.76 -2.70 -0.59
CA ASN A 91 24.31 -2.92 -1.93
C ASN A 91 24.22 -1.66 -2.85
N PRO A 92 24.68 -0.47 -2.40
CA PRO A 92 24.55 0.76 -3.17
C PRO A 92 25.32 0.74 -4.50
N GLU A 93 26.47 0.06 -4.57
CA GLU A 93 27.24 -0.10 -5.80
C GLU A 93 26.48 -0.94 -6.83
N PHE A 94 25.79 -1.98 -6.37
CA PHE A 94 24.96 -2.83 -7.23
C PHE A 94 23.78 -2.05 -7.81
N PHE A 95 23.11 -1.25 -6.97
CA PHE A 95 22.03 -0.38 -7.41
C PHE A 95 22.53 0.72 -8.38
N ASN A 96 23.67 1.35 -8.08
CA ASN A 96 24.29 2.33 -8.97
C ASN A 96 24.64 1.73 -10.33
N SER A 97 25.17 0.51 -10.35
CA SER A 97 25.52 -0.22 -11.58
C SER A 97 24.29 -0.56 -12.42
N TRP A 98 23.14 -0.82 -11.79
CA TRP A 98 21.88 -0.95 -12.50
C TRP A 98 21.48 0.38 -13.16
N LEU A 99 21.53 1.50 -12.44
CA LEU A 99 21.25 2.82 -13.03
C LEU A 99 22.20 3.14 -14.20
N THR A 100 23.49 2.81 -14.08
CA THR A 100 24.45 2.92 -15.19
C THR A 100 24.02 2.09 -16.40
N SER A 101 23.51 0.88 -16.17
CA SER A 101 23.09 -0.04 -17.24
C SER A 101 21.91 0.46 -18.07
N LEU A 102 21.17 1.48 -17.60
CA LEU A 102 20.11 2.15 -18.35
C LEU A 102 20.66 3.12 -19.44
N GLY A 103 21.97 3.36 -19.46
CA GLY A 103 22.64 4.20 -20.46
C GLY A 103 23.16 5.53 -19.93
N ASN A 104 22.92 5.85 -18.65
CA ASN A 104 23.49 7.04 -17.99
C ASN A 104 24.89 6.77 -17.45
N THR A 105 25.74 7.80 -17.41
CA THR A 105 26.92 7.78 -16.55
C THR A 105 26.50 8.19 -15.14
N THR A 106 26.62 7.29 -14.17
CA THR A 106 26.21 7.56 -12.78
C THR A 106 27.40 7.59 -11.84
N THR A 107 27.31 8.40 -10.79
CA THR A 107 28.31 8.49 -9.74
C THR A 107 27.66 8.17 -8.39
N LEU A 108 28.18 7.15 -7.70
CA LEU A 108 27.76 6.85 -6.35
C LEU A 108 28.44 7.81 -5.38
N ILE A 109 27.64 8.60 -4.67
CA ILE A 109 28.09 9.39 -3.53
C ILE A 109 27.70 8.62 -2.28
N PHE A 110 28.69 8.07 -1.59
CA PHE A 110 28.52 7.34 -0.34
C PHE A 110 29.15 8.13 0.81
N SER A 111 28.39 8.31 1.89
CA SER A 111 28.89 8.91 3.12
C SER A 111 28.23 8.23 4.32
N GLU A 112 29.06 7.89 5.31
CA GLU A 112 28.62 7.44 6.63
C GLU A 112 28.62 8.60 7.65
N GLU A 113 29.00 9.80 7.22
CA GLU A 113 29.04 10.97 8.08
C GLU A 113 27.65 11.45 8.45
N ARG A 114 27.51 11.81 9.72
CA ARG A 114 26.24 12.29 10.29
C ARG A 114 26.50 13.57 11.08
N PRO A 115 25.61 14.58 10.99
CA PRO A 115 25.75 15.80 11.79
C PRO A 115 25.77 15.54 13.30
N VAL A 116 25.11 14.46 13.75
CA VAL A 116 25.10 14.00 15.14
C VAL A 116 25.47 12.52 15.15
N PRO A 117 26.56 12.12 15.83
CA PRO A 117 26.91 10.71 16.03
C PRO A 117 25.77 9.91 16.65
N LEU A 118 25.55 8.68 16.17
CA LEU A 118 24.51 7.78 16.68
C LEU A 118 25.13 6.54 17.30
N HIS A 119 24.80 6.27 18.57
CA HIS A 119 25.11 5.00 19.23
C HIS A 119 23.88 4.11 19.33
N TYR A 120 24.05 2.84 19.01
CA TYR A 120 23.04 1.82 19.20
C TYR A 120 23.21 1.10 20.54
N LYS A 121 22.09 0.74 21.18
CA LYS A 121 22.09 -0.08 22.40
C LYS A 121 20.97 -1.11 22.34
N ILE A 122 21.27 -2.35 22.72
CA ILE A 122 20.26 -3.38 22.95
C ILE A 122 20.12 -3.59 24.45
N GLU A 123 18.95 -3.26 25.00
CA GLU A 123 18.70 -3.33 26.44
C GLU A 123 17.75 -4.51 26.74
N VAL A 124 18.27 -5.49 27.48
CA VAL A 124 17.46 -6.59 28.02
C VAL A 124 16.58 -6.06 29.15
N SER A 125 15.28 -6.30 29.07
CA SER A 125 14.31 -5.77 30.02
C SER A 125 13.20 -6.78 30.31
N GLN A 126 13.13 -7.22 31.57
CA GLN A 126 12.03 -8.02 32.11
C GLN A 126 10.71 -7.21 32.18
N ASN A 127 10.81 -5.89 32.33
CA ASN A 127 9.67 -4.98 32.29
C ASN A 127 10.00 -3.77 31.39
N LYS A 128 9.62 -3.87 30.11
CA LYS A 128 9.90 -2.84 29.12
C LYS A 128 9.34 -1.46 29.51
N ASP A 129 8.20 -1.40 30.20
CA ASP A 129 7.57 -0.14 30.61
C ASP A 129 8.39 0.58 31.70
N SER A 130 8.92 -0.14 32.68
CA SER A 130 9.78 0.47 33.71
C SER A 130 11.12 0.92 33.13
N THR A 131 11.71 0.14 32.22
CA THR A 131 12.93 0.52 31.50
C THR A 131 12.73 1.77 30.67
N MET A 132 11.65 1.86 29.88
CA MET A 132 11.32 3.06 29.10
C MET A 132 11.16 4.28 30.01
N LYS A 133 10.44 4.15 31.14
CA LYS A 133 10.26 5.25 32.11
C LYS A 133 11.58 5.72 32.69
N ARG A 134 12.50 4.80 33.03
CA ARG A 134 13.85 5.11 33.54
C ARG A 134 14.67 5.87 32.50
N ILE A 135 14.74 5.37 31.27
CA ILE A 135 15.47 6.02 30.17
C ILE A 135 14.89 7.41 29.91
N ALA A 136 13.57 7.52 29.75
CA ALA A 136 12.90 8.79 29.51
C ALA A 136 13.19 9.79 30.64
N LYS A 137 13.10 9.37 31.92
CA LYS A 137 13.42 10.25 33.07
C LYS A 137 14.83 10.83 32.98
N SER A 138 15.82 10.03 32.59
CA SER A 138 17.20 10.49 32.43
C SER A 138 17.31 11.56 31.33
N ILE A 139 16.69 11.29 30.18
CA ILE A 139 16.77 12.20 29.02
C ILE A 139 16.03 13.51 29.25
N LEU A 140 14.88 13.47 29.93
CA LEU A 140 14.10 14.66 30.23
C LEU A 140 14.78 15.59 31.26
N LYS A 141 15.55 15.04 32.20
CA LYS A 141 16.36 15.84 33.15
C LYS A 141 17.30 16.80 32.41
N ASP A 142 17.87 16.34 31.31
CA ASP A 142 18.83 17.12 30.51
C ASP A 142 18.15 17.89 29.36
N ARG A 143 16.86 18.20 29.51
CA ARG A 143 16.01 18.89 28.50
C ARG A 143 15.99 18.19 27.12
N GLY A 144 16.23 16.88 27.09
CA GLY A 144 16.12 16.06 25.89
C GLY A 144 14.66 15.69 25.55
N GLN A 145 14.47 15.11 24.37
CA GLN A 145 13.19 14.56 23.92
C GLN A 145 13.34 13.09 23.54
N VAL A 146 12.24 12.33 23.62
CA VAL A 146 12.24 10.88 23.38
C VAL A 146 11.15 10.49 22.38
N LEU A 147 11.52 9.69 21.37
CA LEU A 147 10.57 8.95 20.55
C LEU A 147 10.53 7.49 21.00
N ILE A 148 9.33 6.94 21.14
CA ILE A 148 9.12 5.54 21.49
C ILE A 148 8.31 4.90 20.37
N PHE A 149 8.87 3.92 19.68
CA PHE A 149 8.22 3.14 18.63
C PHE A 149 7.63 1.85 19.19
N LEU A 150 6.34 1.64 18.92
CA LEU A 150 5.54 0.51 19.36
C LEU A 150 4.83 -0.13 18.16
N ASN A 151 4.46 -1.41 18.28
CA ASN A 151 3.85 -2.14 17.16
C ASN A 151 2.32 -1.96 17.03
N LYS A 152 1.63 -1.46 18.06
CA LYS A 152 0.17 -1.33 18.10
C LYS A 152 -0.27 0.05 18.56
N ARG A 153 -1.34 0.58 17.92
CA ARG A 153 -1.94 1.89 18.24
C ARG A 153 -2.39 1.97 19.71
N LYS A 154 -3.13 0.95 20.17
CA LYS A 154 -3.60 0.87 21.57
C LYS A 154 -2.44 0.90 22.57
N THR A 155 -1.35 0.20 22.28
CA THR A 155 -0.15 0.21 23.14
C THR A 155 0.50 1.59 23.15
N ALA A 156 0.60 2.27 22.00
CA ALA A 156 1.12 3.63 21.94
C ALA A 156 0.30 4.63 22.78
N GLN A 157 -1.03 4.53 22.70
CA GLN A 157 -1.95 5.32 23.53
C GLN A 157 -1.75 5.04 25.03
N GLN A 158 -1.72 3.76 25.41
CA GLN A 158 -1.55 3.36 26.80
C GLN A 158 -0.18 3.79 27.36
N THR A 159 0.89 3.64 26.58
CA THR A 159 2.23 4.07 26.99
C THR A 159 2.31 5.59 27.18
N ALA A 160 1.71 6.38 26.28
CA ALA A 160 1.62 7.83 26.45
C ALA A 160 0.88 8.20 27.75
N GLN A 161 -0.25 7.53 28.03
CA GLN A 161 -1.01 7.74 29.26
C GLN A 161 -0.18 7.41 30.52
N ASN A 162 0.59 6.32 30.48
CA ASN A 162 1.43 5.88 31.60
C ASN A 162 2.63 6.81 31.87
N LEU A 163 3.06 7.58 30.86
CA LEU A 163 4.20 8.49 30.97
C LEU A 163 3.82 9.92 31.35
N LYS A 164 2.53 10.27 31.41
CA LYS A 164 2.05 11.63 31.70
C LYS A 164 2.62 12.22 33.01
N ASP A 165 2.65 11.43 34.08
CA ASP A 165 3.06 11.89 35.41
C ASP A 165 4.58 12.11 35.47
N LEU A 166 5.33 11.32 34.70
CA LEU A 166 6.76 11.54 34.52
C LEU A 166 7.00 12.85 33.76
N THR A 167 6.37 13.01 32.59
CA THR A 167 6.64 14.15 31.71
C THR A 167 6.26 15.48 32.34
N THR A 168 5.18 15.51 33.13
CA THR A 168 4.72 16.72 33.83
C THR A 168 5.78 17.30 34.76
N GLN A 169 6.65 16.47 35.35
CA GLN A 169 7.73 16.91 36.25
C GLN A 169 8.82 17.71 35.53
N PHE A 170 8.87 17.64 34.20
CA PHE A 170 9.90 18.27 33.36
C PHE A 170 9.32 19.32 32.40
N LEU A 171 8.12 19.82 32.69
CA LEU A 171 7.52 20.94 31.95
C LEU A 171 7.73 22.25 32.70
N GLU A 172 8.14 23.28 31.97
CA GLU A 172 8.08 24.65 32.47
C GLU A 172 6.62 25.16 32.48
N GLU A 173 6.32 26.17 33.31
CA GLU A 173 4.95 26.70 33.43
C GLU A 173 4.41 27.26 32.09
N SER A 174 5.29 27.89 31.31
CA SER A 174 5.01 28.38 29.95
C SER A 174 4.63 27.24 29.01
N GLU A 175 5.40 26.13 29.02
CA GLU A 175 5.14 24.94 28.22
C GLU A 175 3.83 24.27 28.63
N GLN A 176 3.54 24.20 29.94
CA GLN A 176 2.30 23.64 30.44
C GLN A 176 1.07 24.45 29.96
N LYS A 177 1.17 25.80 29.93
CA LYS A 177 0.12 26.67 29.36
C LYS A 177 -0.10 26.37 27.87
N ILE A 178 0.98 26.21 27.09
CA ILE A 178 0.90 25.88 25.66
C ILE A 178 0.28 24.49 25.46
N CYS A 179 0.71 23.47 26.21
CA CYS A 179 0.15 22.12 26.18
C CYS A 179 -1.36 22.11 26.49
N LYS A 180 -1.82 22.89 27.48
CA LYS A 180 -3.25 23.06 27.79
C LYS A 180 -4.00 23.74 26.63
N ALA A 181 -3.40 24.72 25.96
CA ALA A 181 -4.01 25.36 24.78
C ALA A 181 -4.11 24.38 23.59
N ILE A 182 -3.08 23.56 23.34
CA ILE A 182 -3.10 22.51 22.32
C ILE A 182 -4.20 21.50 22.62
N SER A 183 -4.31 21.04 23.87
CA SER A 183 -5.37 20.13 24.33
C SER A 183 -6.77 20.68 24.03
N LYS A 184 -7.05 21.96 24.37
CA LYS A 184 -8.31 22.63 24.02
C LYS A 184 -8.54 22.70 22.51
N ARG A 185 -7.49 22.98 21.74
CA ARG A 185 -7.57 23.01 20.28
C ARG A 185 -7.93 21.65 19.71
N ILE A 186 -7.29 20.57 20.17
CA ILE A 186 -7.60 19.20 19.73
C ILE A 186 -9.03 18.81 20.12
N ALA A 187 -9.47 19.09 21.34
CA ALA A 187 -10.84 18.83 21.78
C ALA A 187 -11.90 19.59 20.97
N SER A 188 -11.54 20.74 20.39
CA SER A 188 -12.43 21.50 19.50
C SER A 188 -12.46 20.99 18.05
N ILE A 189 -11.57 20.09 17.68
CA ILE A 189 -11.57 19.46 16.36
C ILE A 189 -12.70 18.43 16.33
N ARG A 190 -13.65 18.61 15.41
CA ARG A 190 -14.73 17.64 15.20
C ARG A 190 -14.16 16.31 14.70
N GLY A 191 -14.54 15.19 15.33
CA GLY A 191 -13.88 13.90 15.11
C GLY A 191 -12.42 13.87 15.60
N GLY A 192 -12.02 14.81 16.46
CA GLY A 192 -10.72 14.79 17.12
C GLY A 192 -10.65 13.66 18.15
N ASN A 193 -9.45 13.17 18.42
CA ASN A 193 -9.25 12.08 19.35
C ASN A 193 -9.30 12.59 20.81
N ASN A 194 -10.33 12.14 21.54
CA ASN A 194 -10.55 12.53 22.93
C ASN A 194 -9.38 12.15 23.85
N ASP A 195 -8.79 10.97 23.67
CA ASP A 195 -7.68 10.51 24.52
C ASP A 195 -6.40 11.31 24.27
N LEU A 196 -6.16 11.70 23.02
CA LEU A 196 -5.05 12.60 22.69
C LEU A 196 -5.22 13.95 23.40
N SER A 197 -6.42 14.53 23.35
CA SER A 197 -6.70 15.80 24.02
C SER A 197 -6.47 15.73 25.54
N LYS A 198 -6.77 14.58 26.16
CA LYS A 198 -6.58 14.35 27.60
C LYS A 198 -5.12 14.20 27.99
N VAL A 199 -4.28 13.60 27.13
CA VAL A 199 -2.89 13.27 27.47
C VAL A 199 -1.90 14.38 27.05
N ILE A 200 -2.13 15.06 25.93
CA ILE A 200 -1.18 16.04 25.37
C ILE A 200 -0.92 17.25 26.29
N LYS A 201 -1.87 17.58 27.17
CA LYS A 201 -1.72 18.65 28.17
C LYS A 201 -0.59 18.40 29.18
N TYR A 202 -0.08 17.18 29.25
CA TYR A 202 1.04 16.76 30.09
C TYR A 202 2.37 16.66 29.34
N GLY A 203 2.47 17.19 28.13
CA GLY A 203 3.71 17.21 27.34
C GLY A 203 4.10 15.87 26.72
N VAL A 204 3.20 14.89 26.72
CA VAL A 204 3.36 13.59 26.07
C VAL A 204 2.22 13.35 25.09
N ALA A 205 2.51 12.82 23.91
CA ALA A 205 1.52 12.52 22.88
C ALA A 205 1.69 11.09 22.35
N PHE A 206 0.65 10.58 21.69
CA PHE A 206 0.78 9.41 20.84
C PHE A 206 0.55 9.77 19.37
N HIS A 207 1.16 9.02 18.45
CA HIS A 207 1.10 9.31 17.02
C HIS A 207 0.93 8.03 16.18
N HIS A 208 -0.17 7.95 15.43
CA HIS A 208 -0.48 6.82 14.54
C HIS A 208 -1.47 7.20 13.43
N ALA A 209 -1.67 6.32 12.43
CA ALA A 209 -2.57 6.54 11.28
C ALA A 209 -4.03 6.86 11.64
N GLY A 210 -4.52 6.41 12.80
CA GLY A 210 -5.88 6.71 13.27
C GLY A 210 -6.14 8.18 13.64
N LEU A 211 -5.09 9.02 13.73
CA LEU A 211 -5.22 10.46 14.02
C LEU A 211 -5.42 11.28 12.74
N LEU A 212 -6.20 12.35 12.85
CA LEU A 212 -6.41 13.30 11.76
C LEU A 212 -5.09 13.99 11.38
N PRO A 213 -4.89 14.35 10.09
CA PRO A 213 -3.71 15.10 9.65
C PRO A 213 -3.47 16.39 10.46
N ARG A 214 -4.54 17.08 10.87
CA ARG A 214 -4.44 18.29 11.71
C ARG A 214 -3.92 18.00 13.11
N GLU A 215 -4.28 16.87 13.70
CA GLU A 215 -3.78 16.45 15.02
C GLU A 215 -2.30 16.05 14.93
N ARG A 216 -1.94 15.27 13.89
CA ARG A 216 -0.56 14.87 13.62
C ARG A 216 0.36 16.09 13.45
N ARG A 217 -0.03 17.05 12.61
CA ARG A 217 0.71 18.33 12.45
C ARG A 217 0.87 19.08 13.78
N LEU A 218 -0.18 19.16 14.61
CA LEU A 218 -0.08 19.80 15.92
C LEU A 218 0.93 19.09 16.83
N ILE A 219 0.96 17.76 16.83
CA ILE A 219 1.96 17.00 17.60
C ILE A 219 3.37 17.27 17.05
N GLU A 220 3.56 17.11 15.75
CA GLU A 220 4.86 17.26 15.07
C GLU A 220 5.44 18.66 15.24
N ASP A 221 4.64 19.71 15.03
CA ASP A 221 5.07 21.12 15.17
C ASP A 221 5.48 21.43 16.61
N ASN A 222 4.73 20.95 17.59
CA ASN A 222 5.03 21.23 19.00
C ASN A 222 6.10 20.32 19.59
N PHE A 223 6.37 19.18 18.96
CA PHE A 223 7.56 18.38 19.24
C PHE A 223 8.81 19.05 18.69
N ARG A 224 8.79 19.54 17.44
CA ARG A 224 9.90 20.33 16.87
C ARG A 224 10.26 21.56 17.72
N LYS A 225 9.26 22.19 18.33
CA LYS A 225 9.44 23.34 19.25
C LYS A 225 9.92 22.97 20.65
N GLY A 226 10.14 21.69 20.96
CA GLY A 226 10.56 21.24 22.29
C GLY A 226 9.45 21.23 23.36
N ILE A 227 8.21 21.63 23.02
CA ILE A 227 7.08 21.71 23.94
C ILE A 227 6.59 20.30 24.34
N ILE A 228 6.41 19.43 23.35
CA ILE A 228 6.11 18.01 23.59
C ILE A 228 7.43 17.30 23.85
N LYS A 229 7.54 16.61 24.98
CA LYS A 229 8.79 15.96 25.43
C LYS A 229 8.91 14.51 24.97
N ILE A 230 7.78 13.81 24.88
CA ILE A 230 7.73 12.39 24.49
C ILE A 230 6.64 12.16 23.45
N ILE A 231 6.95 11.40 22.39
CA ILE A 231 5.94 10.83 21.49
C ILE A 231 6.02 9.30 21.53
N CYS A 232 4.88 8.65 21.79
CA CYS A 232 4.70 7.22 21.61
C CYS A 232 4.03 6.95 20.26
N CYS A 233 4.71 6.27 19.34
CA CYS A 233 4.26 6.19 17.94
C CYS A 233 4.31 4.79 17.36
N THR A 234 3.52 4.57 16.31
CA THR A 234 3.70 3.44 15.38
C THR A 234 4.55 3.88 14.18
N THR A 235 4.85 2.97 13.24
CA THR A 235 5.69 3.22 12.05
C THR A 235 5.22 4.37 11.14
N THR A 236 4.02 4.91 11.31
CA THR A 236 3.59 6.10 10.55
C THR A 236 4.46 7.34 10.73
N LEU A 237 5.24 7.41 11.82
CA LEU A 237 6.18 8.51 12.06
C LEU A 237 7.59 8.19 11.50
N SER A 238 7.83 6.97 11.01
CA SER A 238 9.12 6.59 10.43
C SER A 238 9.31 7.09 8.99
N ALA A 239 8.22 7.40 8.27
CA ALA A 239 8.26 7.89 6.89
C ALA A 239 8.06 9.42 6.81
N GLY A 240 9.01 10.14 6.21
CA GLY A 240 8.77 11.47 5.61
C GLY A 240 8.51 12.68 6.54
N ILE A 241 8.73 12.57 7.86
CA ILE A 241 8.57 13.71 8.80
C ILE A 241 9.91 14.01 9.50
N ASN A 242 10.36 15.27 9.44
CA ASN A 242 11.59 15.73 10.11
C ASN A 242 11.35 16.02 11.61
N THR A 243 11.24 14.97 12.43
CA THR A 243 11.11 15.07 13.89
C THR A 243 12.20 14.22 14.58
N PRO A 244 13.46 14.68 14.62
CA PRO A 244 14.51 14.00 15.38
C PRO A 244 14.31 14.15 16.89
N ALA A 245 14.89 13.26 17.68
CA ALA A 245 14.88 13.30 19.15
C ALA A 245 16.23 12.86 19.70
N ARG A 246 16.58 13.25 20.93
CA ARG A 246 17.87 12.81 21.53
C ARG A 246 17.95 11.28 21.61
N VAL A 247 16.84 10.65 21.98
CA VAL A 247 16.75 9.18 22.08
C VAL A 247 15.54 8.65 21.32
N VAL A 248 15.77 7.58 20.58
CA VAL A 248 14.72 6.77 19.96
C VAL A 248 14.74 5.39 20.60
N ILE A 249 13.59 4.94 21.09
CA ILE A 249 13.40 3.60 21.69
C ILE A 249 12.51 2.78 20.77
N LEU A 250 13.05 1.71 20.19
CA LEU A 250 12.27 0.66 19.54
C LEU A 250 11.86 -0.38 20.59
N ARG A 251 10.64 -0.24 21.13
CA ARG A 251 10.11 -1.15 22.16
C ARG A 251 9.82 -2.53 21.58
N ASP A 252 9.21 -2.55 20.39
CA ASP A 252 8.73 -3.74 19.71
C ASP A 252 9.27 -3.76 18.28
N PHE A 253 10.14 -4.72 17.97
CA PHE A 253 10.73 -4.87 16.63
C PHE A 253 10.01 -5.93 15.77
N LYS A 254 8.89 -6.46 16.27
CA LYS A 254 8.03 -7.45 15.59
C LYS A 254 6.67 -6.84 15.28
N LYS A 255 6.26 -6.91 14.01
CA LYS A 255 4.93 -6.50 13.51
C LYS A 255 4.00 -7.70 13.41
N TYR A 256 2.75 -7.48 13.81
CA TYR A 256 1.69 -8.46 13.63
C TYR A 256 1.23 -8.43 12.17
N THR A 257 1.45 -9.54 11.47
CA THR A 257 1.11 -9.72 10.07
C THR A 257 -0.02 -10.74 10.01
N THR A 258 -1.12 -10.40 9.34
CA THR A 258 -2.20 -11.35 9.05
C THR A 258 -2.05 -11.76 7.59
N SER A 259 -1.69 -13.00 7.33
CA SER A 259 -1.87 -13.58 6.01
C SER A 259 -3.38 -13.78 5.85
N GLY A 260 -4.02 -13.09 4.90
CA GLY A 260 -5.48 -13.10 4.70
C GLY A 260 -6.10 -14.44 4.29
N HIS A 261 -5.45 -15.56 4.60
CA HIS A 261 -5.92 -16.91 4.32
C HIS A 261 -5.78 -17.80 5.55
N ASN A 262 -6.79 -18.65 5.77
CA ASN A 262 -6.80 -19.65 6.83
C ASN A 262 -6.03 -20.93 6.41
N ILE A 263 -4.73 -21.05 6.73
CA ILE A 263 -3.94 -22.30 6.75
C ILE A 263 -4.31 -23.22 7.93
N LYS A 264 -5.29 -24.12 7.76
CA LYS A 264 -5.60 -25.14 8.77
C LYS A 264 -4.36 -25.98 9.13
N ASN A 265 -4.19 -26.29 10.43
CA ASN A 265 -3.21 -27.22 11.01
C ASN A 265 -1.74 -26.74 11.18
N PHE A 266 -1.48 -25.44 11.33
CA PHE A 266 -0.15 -24.94 11.73
C PHE A 266 -0.12 -24.58 13.23
N THR A 267 0.69 -25.28 14.03
CA THR A 267 0.86 -25.01 15.47
C THR A 267 1.75 -23.79 15.70
N GLY A 268 1.38 -22.92 16.66
CA GLY A 268 2.13 -21.71 17.02
C GLY A 268 1.50 -20.36 16.60
N PHE A 269 0.26 -20.36 16.09
CA PHE A 269 -0.42 -19.17 15.55
C PHE A 269 -1.84 -18.99 16.15
N HIS A 270 -2.33 -17.75 16.17
CA HIS A 270 -3.70 -17.44 16.62
C HIS A 270 -4.65 -17.42 15.42
N GLU A 271 -5.67 -18.29 15.44
CA GLU A 271 -6.82 -18.22 14.52
C GLU A 271 -7.69 -17.02 14.89
N ASN A 272 -7.87 -16.08 13.97
CA ASN A 272 -8.76 -14.93 14.15
C ASN A 272 -9.65 -14.79 12.93
N GLY A 273 -10.63 -15.68 12.71
CA GLY A 273 -11.78 -15.53 11.80
C GLY A 273 -11.54 -15.36 10.29
N ASP A 274 -10.45 -14.70 9.90
CA ASP A 274 -10.17 -14.05 8.61
C ASP A 274 -8.76 -14.40 8.06
N GLY A 275 -8.05 -15.35 8.69
CA GLY A 275 -6.70 -15.77 8.29
C GLY A 275 -5.78 -16.13 9.46
N PHE A 276 -4.56 -16.61 9.14
CA PHE A 276 -3.52 -16.82 10.15
C PHE A 276 -2.72 -15.55 10.38
N SER A 277 -2.35 -15.31 11.62
CA SER A 277 -1.53 -14.16 11.96
C SER A 277 -0.25 -14.55 12.68
N TYR A 278 0.86 -13.97 12.24
CA TYR A 278 2.19 -14.22 12.75
C TYR A 278 2.94 -12.92 13.05
N PHE A 279 3.99 -13.02 13.85
CA PHE A 279 4.89 -11.91 14.07
C PHE A 279 6.01 -11.96 13.04
N LYS A 280 6.07 -10.99 12.13
CA LYS A 280 7.21 -10.75 11.24
C LYS A 280 8.09 -9.69 11.91
N SER A 281 9.40 -9.91 12.00
CA SER A 281 10.33 -8.86 12.43
C SER A 281 10.36 -7.72 11.41
N PHE A 282 10.64 -6.50 11.83
CA PHE A 282 10.98 -5.42 10.89
C PHE A 282 12.25 -5.81 10.12
N SER A 283 12.34 -5.39 8.87
CA SER A 283 13.59 -5.45 8.11
C SER A 283 14.64 -4.56 8.79
N ALA A 284 15.92 -4.82 8.52
CA ALA A 284 16.97 -4.01 9.11
C ALA A 284 16.90 -2.54 8.64
N ASN A 285 16.55 -2.32 7.38
CA ASN A 285 16.36 -0.98 6.82
C ASN A 285 15.24 -0.22 7.57
N GLU A 286 14.09 -0.85 7.84
CA GLU A 286 13.01 -0.25 8.65
C GLU A 286 13.51 0.09 10.08
N VAL A 287 14.28 -0.79 10.72
CA VAL A 287 14.82 -0.55 12.07
C VAL A 287 15.78 0.64 12.08
N PHE A 288 16.71 0.72 11.13
CA PHE A 288 17.70 1.79 11.11
C PHE A 288 17.14 3.12 10.60
N GLN A 289 16.08 3.13 9.80
CA GLN A 289 15.30 4.35 9.54
C GLN A 289 14.64 4.87 10.83
N ILE A 290 14.12 3.99 11.68
CA ILE A 290 13.53 4.36 12.97
C ILE A 290 14.63 4.91 13.90
N LEU A 291 15.68 4.12 14.16
CA LEU A 291 16.74 4.49 15.10
C LEU A 291 17.58 5.67 14.59
N GLY A 292 17.68 5.85 13.28
CA GLY A 292 18.35 6.97 12.63
C GLY A 292 17.79 8.35 13.01
N ARG A 293 16.57 8.41 13.54
CA ARG A 293 15.93 9.64 14.05
C ARG A 293 16.51 10.13 15.38
N ALA A 294 17.42 9.37 15.98
CA ALA A 294 18.10 9.78 17.19
C ALA A 294 19.23 10.78 16.89
N GLY A 295 19.35 11.80 17.74
CA GLY A 295 20.26 12.93 17.61
C GLY A 295 19.61 14.10 16.87
N ARG A 296 19.39 15.23 17.57
CA ARG A 296 18.86 16.48 16.97
C ARG A 296 20.02 17.38 16.53
N PRO A 297 20.17 17.66 15.22
CA PRO A 297 21.20 18.58 14.73
C PRO A 297 21.15 19.94 15.44
N GLY A 298 22.31 20.41 15.88
CA GLY A 298 22.45 21.69 16.60
C GLY A 298 21.97 21.70 18.06
N LEU A 299 21.40 20.61 18.58
CA LEU A 299 20.90 20.52 19.97
C LEU A 299 21.53 19.38 20.78
N ASP A 300 21.92 18.30 20.11
CA ASP A 300 22.50 17.13 20.75
C ASP A 300 23.91 16.88 20.20
N SER A 301 24.86 16.59 21.08
CA SER A 301 26.21 16.14 20.68
C SER A 301 26.22 14.67 20.24
N VAL A 302 25.26 13.87 20.72
CA VAL A 302 25.13 12.45 20.46
C VAL A 302 23.65 12.04 20.48
N GLY A 303 23.26 11.14 19.58
CA GLY A 303 21.97 10.45 19.58
C GLY A 303 22.09 9.00 20.07
N TYR A 304 21.02 8.47 20.67
CA TYR A 304 20.94 7.06 21.06
C TYR A 304 19.73 6.33 20.46
N GLY A 305 20.00 5.26 19.72
CA GLY A 305 19.00 4.32 19.21
C GLY A 305 18.95 3.07 20.07
N ILE A 306 17.85 2.83 20.79
CA ILE A 306 17.75 1.76 21.78
C ILE A 306 16.72 0.72 21.34
N ILE A 307 17.10 -0.55 21.25
CA ILE A 307 16.19 -1.67 21.02
C ILE A 307 15.93 -2.38 22.35
N LEU A 308 14.66 -2.55 22.72
CA LEU A 308 14.28 -3.29 23.93
C LEU A 308 13.96 -4.75 23.61
N VAL A 309 14.65 -5.65 24.30
CA VAL A 309 14.47 -7.11 24.17
C VAL A 309 14.08 -7.71 25.52
N LYS A 310 13.41 -8.87 25.53
CA LYS A 310 12.90 -9.49 26.76
C LYS A 310 13.98 -10.24 27.54
N ASN A 311 14.84 -10.94 26.84
CA ASN A 311 15.82 -11.87 27.39
C ASN A 311 17.09 -11.91 26.53
N ILE A 312 18.05 -12.73 26.94
CA ILE A 312 19.37 -12.84 26.30
C ILE A 312 19.25 -13.52 24.93
N GLU A 313 18.32 -14.47 24.76
CA GLU A 313 18.10 -15.13 23.49
C GLU A 313 17.59 -14.13 22.43
N GLU A 314 16.63 -13.28 22.82
CA GLU A 314 16.12 -12.22 21.94
C GLU A 314 17.19 -11.15 21.65
N LYS A 315 18.08 -10.87 22.61
CA LYS A 315 19.26 -10.02 22.39
C LYS A 315 20.16 -10.59 21.30
N SER A 316 20.58 -11.85 21.44
CA SER A 316 21.46 -12.53 20.47
C SER A 316 20.83 -12.51 19.07
N TRP A 317 19.54 -12.83 18.98
CA TRP A 317 18.83 -12.78 17.70
C TRP A 317 18.83 -11.39 17.07
N VAL A 318 18.59 -10.33 17.87
CA VAL A 318 18.63 -8.94 17.40
C VAL A 318 20.05 -8.53 16.97
N GLU A 319 21.09 -8.96 17.70
CA GLU A 319 22.49 -8.75 17.34
C GLU A 319 22.81 -9.38 15.98
N ASP A 320 22.51 -10.67 15.81
CA ASP A 320 22.80 -11.42 14.58
C ASP A 320 22.01 -10.90 13.37
N PHE A 321 20.76 -10.50 13.60
CA PHE A 321 19.85 -10.10 12.54
C PHE A 321 20.08 -8.65 12.08
N TYR A 322 20.25 -7.71 13.02
CA TYR A 322 20.32 -6.27 12.71
C TYR A 322 21.74 -5.69 12.73
N PHE A 323 22.72 -6.35 13.33
CA PHE A 323 24.06 -5.79 13.45
C PHE A 323 25.10 -6.67 12.74
N LYS A 324 26.21 -6.05 12.33
CA LYS A 324 27.36 -6.78 11.77
C LYS A 324 28.06 -7.53 12.90
N THR A 325 28.61 -8.71 12.61
CA THR A 325 29.36 -9.50 13.60
C THR A 325 30.48 -8.64 14.19
N PRO A 326 30.57 -8.51 15.53
CA PRO A 326 31.57 -7.65 16.15
C PRO A 326 32.96 -8.28 15.95
N HIS A 327 33.77 -7.67 15.09
CA HIS A 327 35.11 -8.22 14.82
C HIS A 327 36.14 -7.84 15.87
N LEU A 328 35.96 -6.76 16.62
CA LEU A 328 36.65 -6.40 17.87
C LEU A 328 35.87 -5.20 18.44
N GLU A 329 35.69 -5.15 19.76
CA GLU A 329 34.98 -4.10 20.54
C GLU A 329 33.43 -4.20 20.59
N ASN A 330 32.85 -3.84 21.75
CA ASN A 330 31.41 -3.85 22.07
C ASN A 330 30.58 -2.81 21.28
N ILE A 331 31.00 -2.43 20.07
CA ILE A 331 30.36 -1.41 19.24
C ILE A 331 29.40 -2.08 18.26
N LEU A 332 28.12 -1.70 18.34
CA LEU A 332 27.08 -2.19 17.44
C LEU A 332 27.10 -1.42 16.12
N LEU A 333 27.43 -2.09 15.02
CA LEU A 333 27.41 -1.53 13.66
C LEU A 333 26.18 -2.02 12.89
N ALA A 334 25.43 -1.10 12.29
CA ALA A 334 24.21 -1.43 11.54
C ALA A 334 24.49 -2.38 10.36
N LYS A 335 23.70 -3.43 10.24
CA LYS A 335 23.67 -4.35 9.10
C LYS A 335 22.40 -4.08 8.31
N TYR A 336 22.53 -3.45 7.16
CA TYR A 336 21.41 -3.17 6.26
C TYR A 336 21.07 -4.40 5.43
N ASN A 337 19.85 -4.43 4.89
CA ASN A 337 19.43 -5.43 3.92
C ASN A 337 19.73 -4.94 2.50
N ASP A 338 20.04 -5.88 1.61
CA ASP A 338 20.11 -5.61 0.18
C ASP A 338 18.79 -5.07 -0.33
N LEU A 339 18.89 -4.12 -1.25
CA LEU A 339 17.76 -3.59 -1.96
C LEU A 339 17.25 -4.65 -2.95
N GLY A 340 16.06 -5.18 -2.71
CA GLY A 340 15.39 -6.14 -3.58
C GLY A 340 14.49 -5.48 -4.63
N SER A 341 13.75 -6.31 -5.38
CA SER A 341 12.65 -5.89 -6.25
C SER A 341 11.44 -6.78 -6.02
N GLY A 342 10.25 -6.19 -6.04
CA GLY A 342 8.96 -6.88 -5.98
C GLY A 342 8.26 -7.03 -7.33
N LEU A 343 8.94 -6.76 -8.46
CA LEU A 343 8.32 -6.76 -9.80
C LEU A 343 7.74 -8.12 -10.22
N ASN A 344 8.21 -9.21 -9.59
CA ASN A 344 7.70 -10.57 -9.78
C ASN A 344 6.31 -10.83 -9.19
N LYS A 345 5.71 -9.87 -8.46
CA LYS A 345 4.31 -10.01 -8.00
C LYS A 345 3.35 -10.00 -9.19
N VAL A 346 2.45 -10.98 -9.25
CA VAL A 346 1.59 -11.25 -10.43
C VAL A 346 0.71 -10.05 -10.82
N ASN A 347 0.00 -9.45 -9.86
CA ASN A 347 -0.88 -8.32 -10.14
C ASN A 347 -0.12 -7.09 -10.64
N ILE A 348 1.07 -6.87 -10.09
CA ILE A 348 1.97 -5.79 -10.50
C ILE A 348 2.50 -6.08 -11.90
N LEU A 349 2.97 -7.30 -12.16
CA LEU A 349 3.53 -7.67 -13.47
C LEU A 349 2.47 -7.60 -14.57
N LYS A 350 1.21 -7.99 -14.29
CA LYS A 350 0.06 -7.75 -15.18
C LYS A 350 -0.14 -6.27 -15.50
N GLU A 351 -0.06 -5.42 -14.48
CA GLU A 351 -0.15 -3.97 -14.65
C GLU A 351 0.99 -3.44 -15.53
N GLN A 352 2.24 -3.84 -15.25
CA GLN A 352 3.41 -3.34 -15.98
C GLN A 352 3.47 -3.82 -17.43
N VAL A 353 3.06 -5.06 -17.71
CA VAL A 353 2.92 -5.54 -19.10
C VAL A 353 1.85 -4.75 -19.84
N LEU A 354 0.66 -4.57 -19.25
CA LEU A 354 -0.42 -3.80 -19.87
C LEU A 354 -0.02 -2.33 -20.11
N LEU A 355 0.70 -1.74 -19.16
CA LEU A 355 1.23 -0.38 -19.25
C LEU A 355 2.22 -0.24 -20.39
N ARG A 356 3.16 -1.18 -20.53
CA ARG A 356 4.14 -1.15 -21.62
C ARG A 356 3.48 -1.31 -23.00
N VAL A 357 2.46 -2.19 -23.10
CA VAL A 357 1.65 -2.32 -24.32
C VAL A 357 0.85 -1.05 -24.62
N TYR A 358 0.43 -0.31 -23.59
CA TYR A 358 -0.29 0.96 -23.73
C TYR A 358 0.59 2.08 -24.30
N GLU A 359 1.82 2.23 -23.81
CA GLU A 359 2.73 3.31 -24.20
C GLU A 359 3.26 3.15 -25.63
N GLU A 360 3.62 1.93 -26.04
CA GLU A 360 4.19 1.66 -27.37
C GLU A 360 3.16 1.66 -28.51
N GLN A 361 1.86 1.76 -28.19
CA GLN A 361 0.71 1.61 -29.10
C GLN A 361 0.58 0.23 -29.77
N GLU A 362 1.66 -0.25 -30.39
CA GLU A 362 1.85 -1.60 -30.93
C GLU A 362 3.22 -2.14 -30.51
N ILE A 363 3.23 -3.33 -29.89
CA ILE A 363 4.47 -3.91 -29.35
C ILE A 363 4.59 -5.40 -29.71
N THR A 364 5.81 -5.82 -30.03
CA THR A 364 6.17 -7.24 -30.19
C THR A 364 6.55 -7.86 -28.85
N LEU A 365 6.53 -9.19 -28.78
CA LEU A 365 7.01 -9.92 -27.60
C LEU A 365 8.50 -9.65 -27.31
N GLU A 366 9.30 -9.45 -28.35
CA GLU A 366 10.72 -9.15 -28.22
C GLU A 366 10.97 -7.76 -27.62
N GLN A 367 10.23 -6.75 -28.07
CA GLN A 367 10.30 -5.40 -27.47
C GLN A 367 9.83 -5.40 -26.01
N LEU A 368 8.78 -6.17 -25.69
CA LEU A 368 8.33 -6.32 -24.31
C LEU A 368 9.43 -6.95 -23.44
N LYS A 369 10.08 -7.99 -23.95
CA LYS A 369 11.23 -8.63 -23.32
C LYS A 369 12.37 -7.64 -23.07
N GLN A 370 12.78 -6.87 -24.10
CA GLN A 370 13.85 -5.88 -23.98
C GLN A 370 13.57 -4.83 -22.90
N PHE A 371 12.31 -4.42 -22.72
CA PHE A 371 11.92 -3.53 -21.62
C PHE A 371 12.17 -4.18 -20.26
N PHE A 372 11.70 -5.41 -20.04
CA PHE A 372 11.91 -6.10 -18.77
C PHE A 372 13.38 -6.42 -18.50
N GLU A 373 14.20 -6.60 -19.54
CA GLU A 373 15.65 -6.79 -19.38
C GLU A 373 16.37 -5.58 -18.77
N LYS A 374 15.77 -4.39 -18.85
CA LYS A 374 16.31 -3.15 -18.24
C LYS A 374 15.91 -2.98 -16.77
N THR A 375 14.95 -3.77 -16.27
CA THR A 375 14.41 -3.61 -14.92
C THR A 375 15.42 -4.04 -13.84
N TYR A 376 15.33 -3.43 -12.65
CA TYR A 376 16.20 -3.78 -11.52
C TYR A 376 16.00 -5.24 -11.09
N PHE A 377 14.75 -5.71 -11.16
CA PHE A 377 14.38 -7.09 -10.97
C PHE A 377 15.22 -8.02 -11.85
N TRP A 378 15.25 -7.80 -13.16
CA TRP A 378 16.01 -8.64 -14.08
C TRP A 378 17.51 -8.53 -13.83
N TYR A 379 18.00 -7.33 -13.53
CA TYR A 379 19.39 -7.09 -13.17
C TYR A 379 19.83 -7.94 -11.96
N ILE A 380 19.00 -8.02 -10.91
CA ILE A 380 19.22 -8.90 -9.74
C ILE A 380 19.29 -10.37 -10.17
N ILE A 381 18.32 -10.85 -10.95
CA ILE A 381 18.24 -12.26 -11.37
C ILE A 381 19.45 -12.65 -12.21
N LYS A 382 19.80 -11.84 -13.21
CA LYS A 382 20.96 -12.07 -14.08
C LYS A 382 22.26 -12.18 -13.30
N ASN A 383 22.45 -11.33 -12.29
CA ASN A 383 23.67 -11.36 -11.46
C ASN A 383 23.70 -12.51 -10.45
N LYS A 384 22.55 -12.97 -9.94
CA LYS A 384 22.48 -14.15 -9.05
C LYS A 384 22.73 -15.46 -9.81
N MET A 385 22.24 -15.56 -11.04
CA MET A 385 22.20 -16.79 -11.82
C MET A 385 23.33 -16.89 -12.85
N LYS A 386 24.55 -16.42 -12.54
CA LYS A 386 25.69 -16.24 -13.47
C LYS A 386 25.95 -17.39 -14.48
N GLU A 387 25.47 -18.61 -14.21
CA GLU A 387 25.66 -19.82 -15.03
C GLU A 387 24.35 -20.42 -15.62
N GLN A 388 23.16 -19.91 -15.29
CA GLN A 388 21.88 -20.44 -15.76
C GLN A 388 21.12 -19.43 -16.62
N GLN A 389 20.90 -19.78 -17.88
CA GLN A 389 20.06 -19.00 -18.79
C GLN A 389 18.58 -19.22 -18.41
N ILE A 390 18.03 -18.35 -17.56
CA ILE A 390 16.59 -18.28 -17.38
C ILE A 390 16.03 -17.53 -18.60
N PRO A 391 15.11 -18.13 -19.38
CA PRO A 391 14.41 -17.38 -20.41
C PRO A 391 13.49 -16.38 -19.70
N ILE A 392 13.63 -15.08 -19.96
CA ILE A 392 12.68 -14.05 -19.51
C ILE A 392 11.24 -14.34 -19.99
N GLU A 393 11.11 -15.17 -21.02
CA GLU A 393 9.87 -15.76 -21.50
C GLU A 393 9.18 -16.64 -20.43
N GLN A 394 9.91 -17.17 -19.44
CA GLN A 394 9.34 -17.85 -18.28
C GLN A 394 8.72 -16.86 -17.28
N LEU A 395 9.32 -15.67 -17.13
CA LEU A 395 8.82 -14.59 -16.26
C LEU A 395 7.60 -13.89 -16.84
N LEU A 396 7.67 -13.58 -18.14
CA LEU A 396 6.56 -13.02 -18.89
C LEU A 396 5.55 -14.09 -19.29
N MET A 397 5.85 -15.36 -19.01
CA MET A 397 4.91 -16.45 -19.16
C MET A 397 4.44 -16.55 -20.64
N ILE A 398 5.40 -16.56 -21.57
CA ILE A 398 5.21 -16.42 -23.02
C ILE A 398 5.23 -17.77 -23.76
N LYS A 399 5.79 -18.84 -23.18
CA LYS A 399 6.00 -20.12 -23.89
C LYS A 399 4.80 -21.07 -23.88
N GLU A 400 4.82 -21.99 -24.84
CA GLU A 400 3.87 -23.07 -25.04
C GLU A 400 3.66 -23.91 -23.76
N ILE A 401 2.40 -24.07 -23.38
CA ILE A 401 1.99 -24.61 -22.09
C ILE A 401 1.81 -26.13 -22.23
N THR A 402 2.84 -26.88 -21.84
CA THR A 402 2.77 -28.34 -21.70
C THR A 402 2.92 -28.72 -20.22
N PRO A 403 2.34 -29.83 -19.75
CA PRO A 403 2.54 -30.33 -18.39
C PRO A 403 4.02 -30.40 -17.97
N VAL A 404 4.91 -30.76 -18.90
CA VAL A 404 6.36 -30.81 -18.66
C VAL A 404 6.97 -29.42 -18.44
N ASN A 405 6.59 -28.44 -19.26
CA ASN A 405 7.06 -27.05 -19.09
C ASN A 405 6.51 -26.46 -17.79
N ILE A 406 5.26 -26.77 -17.44
CA ILE A 406 4.65 -26.38 -16.17
C ILE A 406 5.45 -26.92 -14.99
N LEU A 407 5.79 -28.21 -15.00
CA LEU A 407 6.60 -28.81 -13.95
C LEU A 407 7.96 -28.09 -13.79
N LYS A 408 8.61 -27.73 -14.91
CA LYS A 408 9.89 -26.99 -14.88
C LYS A 408 9.74 -25.57 -14.35
N LEU A 409 8.63 -24.91 -14.66
CA LEU A 409 8.35 -23.53 -14.25
C LEU A 409 7.93 -23.42 -12.78
N HIS A 410 7.23 -24.44 -12.28
CA HIS A 410 6.53 -24.41 -11.00
C HIS A 410 7.10 -25.39 -9.97
N SER A 411 8.35 -25.88 -10.13
CA SER A 411 8.97 -26.78 -9.14
C SER A 411 10.49 -26.69 -9.17
N ASP A 412 11.13 -26.62 -8.00
CA ASP A 412 12.60 -26.64 -7.91
C ASP A 412 13.17 -27.95 -8.53
N PRO A 413 14.13 -27.88 -9.47
CA PRO A 413 14.78 -29.05 -10.03
C PRO A 413 15.37 -30.02 -8.98
N LYS A 414 15.92 -29.53 -7.87
CA LYS A 414 16.43 -30.38 -6.78
C LYS A 414 15.29 -31.13 -6.11
N LYS A 415 14.21 -30.42 -5.77
CA LYS A 415 12.99 -30.99 -5.22
C LYS A 415 12.35 -32.03 -6.13
N VAL A 416 12.26 -31.76 -7.43
CA VAL A 416 11.76 -32.72 -8.44
C VAL A 416 12.60 -34.00 -8.44
N ARG A 417 13.94 -33.91 -8.34
CA ARG A 417 14.82 -35.09 -8.25
C ARG A 417 14.57 -35.90 -6.98
N VAL A 418 14.31 -35.23 -5.85
CA VAL A 418 13.98 -35.89 -4.57
C VAL A 418 12.63 -36.59 -4.66
N LEU A 419 11.59 -35.89 -5.12
CA LEU A 419 10.22 -36.42 -5.23
C LEU A 419 10.12 -37.60 -6.21
N LYS A 420 10.90 -37.59 -7.31
CA LYS A 420 11.00 -38.74 -8.23
C LYS A 420 11.54 -40.01 -7.58
N LYS A 421 12.36 -39.88 -6.54
CA LYS A 421 12.94 -41.00 -5.79
C LYS A 421 12.09 -41.39 -4.58
N GLN A 422 11.13 -40.56 -4.18
CA GLN A 422 10.21 -40.87 -3.09
C GLN A 422 9.10 -41.81 -3.57
N ASN A 423 8.83 -42.85 -2.78
CA ASN A 423 7.75 -43.82 -3.04
C ASN A 423 6.38 -43.26 -2.57
N ASN A 424 6.01 -42.08 -3.04
CA ASN A 424 4.68 -41.51 -2.78
C ASN A 424 3.62 -42.37 -3.49
N THR A 425 2.58 -42.80 -2.77
CA THR A 425 1.47 -43.54 -3.39
C THR A 425 0.45 -42.55 -3.92
N ILE A 426 0.20 -42.57 -5.23
CA ILE A 426 -0.65 -41.59 -5.90
C ILE A 426 -1.80 -42.30 -6.60
N LYS A 427 -3.02 -41.79 -6.43
CA LYS A 427 -4.24 -42.32 -7.05
C LYS A 427 -5.07 -41.18 -7.64
N THR A 428 -5.39 -41.25 -8.93
CA THR A 428 -6.40 -40.37 -9.55
C THR A 428 -7.80 -40.80 -9.14
N THR A 429 -8.65 -39.83 -8.85
CA THR A 429 -10.05 -40.05 -8.44
C THR A 429 -11.05 -39.30 -9.29
N ILE A 430 -10.62 -38.21 -9.94
CA ILE A 430 -11.44 -37.39 -10.82
C ILE A 430 -10.65 -37.17 -12.11
N CYS A 431 -11.26 -37.44 -13.25
CA CYS A 431 -10.73 -37.11 -14.57
C CYS A 431 -11.91 -36.91 -15.51
N ASN A 432 -12.28 -35.65 -15.74
CA ASN A 432 -13.38 -35.25 -16.63
C ASN A 432 -12.90 -34.09 -17.52
N HIS A 433 -13.77 -33.41 -18.26
CA HIS A 433 -13.38 -32.35 -19.19
C HIS A 433 -12.85 -31.05 -18.55
N SER A 434 -13.09 -30.82 -17.26
CA SER A 434 -12.70 -29.61 -16.54
C SER A 434 -11.68 -29.86 -15.45
N THR A 435 -11.53 -31.11 -15.00
CA THR A 435 -10.89 -31.40 -13.72
C THR A 435 -10.12 -32.72 -13.76
N ILE A 436 -8.88 -32.68 -13.26
CA ILE A 436 -8.11 -33.86 -12.89
C ILE A 436 -7.74 -33.76 -11.42
N GLY A 437 -8.20 -34.72 -10.62
CA GLY A 437 -7.99 -34.75 -9.18
C GLY A 437 -7.56 -36.13 -8.69
N GLY A 438 -6.87 -36.15 -7.57
CA GLY A 438 -6.36 -37.38 -6.96
C GLY A 438 -5.82 -37.17 -5.56
N PHE A 439 -5.34 -38.25 -4.97
CA PHE A 439 -4.71 -38.26 -3.65
C PHE A 439 -3.24 -38.60 -3.77
N VAL A 440 -2.41 -37.88 -3.02
CA VAL A 440 -0.98 -38.14 -2.83
C VAL A 440 -0.77 -38.54 -1.38
N LYS A 441 -0.36 -39.79 -1.16
CA LYS A 441 0.03 -40.29 0.17
C LYS A 441 1.54 -40.11 0.33
N THR A 442 1.93 -39.35 1.34
CA THR A 442 3.31 -39.14 1.77
C THR A 442 3.53 -39.77 3.15
N SER A 443 4.74 -39.65 3.70
CA SER A 443 5.03 -40.04 5.08
C SER A 443 4.28 -39.21 6.13
N PHE A 444 3.79 -38.03 5.76
CA PHE A 444 3.13 -37.08 6.68
C PHE A 444 1.60 -37.14 6.61
N GLY A 445 1.02 -37.82 5.61
CA GLY A 445 -0.42 -37.96 5.48
C GLY A 445 -0.90 -38.19 4.05
N VAL A 446 -2.20 -38.02 3.84
CA VAL A 446 -2.84 -38.11 2.52
C VAL A 446 -3.38 -36.74 2.14
N TYR A 447 -3.01 -36.27 0.95
CA TYR A 447 -3.34 -34.95 0.47
C TYR A 447 -4.12 -35.03 -0.84
N SER A 448 -5.26 -34.36 -0.92
CA SER A 448 -6.02 -34.26 -2.17
C SER A 448 -5.40 -33.16 -3.03
N CYS A 449 -5.07 -33.47 -4.28
CA CYS A 449 -4.53 -32.54 -5.27
C CYS A 449 -5.46 -32.47 -6.49
N GLN A 450 -5.64 -31.28 -7.06
CA GLN A 450 -6.55 -31.06 -8.19
C GLN A 450 -6.00 -30.00 -9.15
N PHE A 451 -6.12 -30.27 -10.45
CA PHE A 451 -6.02 -29.29 -11.54
C PHE A 451 -7.42 -29.09 -12.10
N ASP A 452 -7.90 -27.84 -12.07
CA ASP A 452 -9.26 -27.47 -12.46
C ASP A 452 -9.24 -26.26 -13.38
N VAL A 453 -9.95 -26.32 -14.52
CA VAL A 453 -9.94 -25.26 -15.53
C VAL A 453 -10.46 -23.93 -14.96
N ASP A 454 -11.49 -23.97 -14.11
CA ASP A 454 -12.14 -22.76 -13.59
C ASP A 454 -11.53 -22.30 -12.28
N SER A 455 -11.28 -23.24 -11.36
CA SER A 455 -10.86 -22.93 -9.99
C SER A 455 -9.37 -23.12 -9.73
N GLY A 456 -8.61 -23.49 -10.76
CA GLY A 456 -7.16 -23.58 -10.76
C GLY A 456 -6.60 -24.81 -10.05
N VAL A 457 -5.41 -24.67 -9.46
CA VAL A 457 -4.70 -25.80 -8.85
C VAL A 457 -4.91 -25.79 -7.35
N LYS A 458 -5.29 -26.92 -6.74
CA LYS A 458 -5.58 -26.99 -5.30
C LYS A 458 -4.92 -28.19 -4.65
N CYS A 459 -4.57 -28.04 -3.39
CA CYS A 459 -4.09 -29.09 -2.51
C CYS A 459 -4.67 -28.92 -1.10
N SER A 460 -5.02 -30.02 -0.43
CA SER A 460 -5.46 -29.99 0.96
C SER A 460 -4.36 -29.59 1.96
N CYS A 461 -3.11 -29.45 1.52
CA CYS A 461 -2.04 -28.88 2.36
C CYS A 461 -2.15 -27.35 2.53
N GLY A 462 -3.21 -26.73 2.01
CA GLY A 462 -3.40 -25.28 2.01
C GLY A 462 -2.92 -24.58 0.75
N PHE A 463 -2.25 -25.30 -0.18
CA PHE A 463 -1.91 -24.74 -1.49
C PHE A 463 -3.21 -24.58 -2.30
N GLN A 464 -3.61 -23.34 -2.56
CA GLN A 464 -4.68 -23.03 -3.51
C GLN A 464 -4.14 -22.03 -4.51
N ASN A 465 -4.40 -22.29 -5.77
CA ASN A 465 -3.90 -21.53 -6.90
C ASN A 465 -5.12 -20.98 -7.66
N GLY A 466 -5.76 -20.01 -7.03
CA GLY A 466 -6.88 -19.26 -7.56
C GLY A 466 -6.99 -17.98 -6.73
N LEU A 467 -6.56 -16.85 -7.30
CA LEU A 467 -6.60 -15.50 -6.69
C LEU A 467 -5.86 -15.30 -5.35
N THR A 468 -5.10 -16.28 -4.88
CA THR A 468 -4.33 -16.15 -3.62
C THR A 468 -2.85 -16.15 -3.94
N ASP A 469 -2.26 -14.95 -3.94
CA ASP A 469 -0.82 -14.69 -3.93
C ASP A 469 -0.16 -15.49 -2.79
N ASN A 470 0.29 -16.71 -3.09
CA ASN A 470 0.98 -17.55 -2.12
C ASN A 470 2.48 -17.20 -2.12
N PHE A 471 2.86 -16.46 -1.08
CA PHE A 471 4.19 -16.41 -0.47
C PHE A 471 5.37 -16.16 -1.42
N ALA A 472 5.59 -14.89 -1.74
CA ALA A 472 6.96 -14.42 -1.93
C ALA A 472 7.68 -14.46 -0.58
N ILE A 473 8.33 -15.57 -0.26
CA ILE A 473 9.47 -15.53 0.65
C ILE A 473 10.57 -14.81 -0.13
N GLU A 474 11.23 -13.85 0.49
CA GLU A 474 12.33 -13.08 -0.10
C GLU A 474 13.32 -14.07 -0.75
N ASN A 475 13.33 -14.14 -2.09
CA ASN A 475 14.11 -14.99 -3.00
C ASN A 475 13.46 -16.25 -3.63
N GLU A 476 12.21 -16.61 -3.33
CA GLU A 476 11.54 -17.76 -3.97
C GLU A 476 10.35 -17.32 -4.84
N PHE A 477 10.25 -17.91 -6.04
CA PHE A 477 9.21 -17.61 -7.01
C PHE A 477 7.84 -17.99 -6.44
N ALA A 478 6.86 -17.07 -6.45
CA ALA A 478 5.51 -17.21 -5.89
C ALA A 478 4.61 -18.26 -6.62
N PHE A 479 5.23 -19.11 -7.42
CA PHE A 479 4.59 -20.05 -8.32
C PHE A 479 5.05 -21.49 -8.09
N GLU A 480 5.87 -21.75 -7.08
CA GLU A 480 6.29 -23.11 -6.80
C GLU A 480 5.13 -23.94 -6.23
N PHE A 481 4.86 -25.07 -6.87
CA PHE A 481 3.95 -26.08 -6.38
C PHE A 481 4.46 -26.68 -5.07
N CYS A 482 3.52 -26.95 -4.17
CA CYS A 482 3.81 -27.77 -3.00
C CYS A 482 4.24 -29.18 -3.46
N ASP A 483 4.95 -29.89 -2.58
CA ASP A 483 5.50 -31.23 -2.85
C ASP A 483 4.44 -32.21 -3.35
N HIS A 484 3.20 -32.06 -2.85
CA HIS A 484 2.07 -32.88 -3.24
C HIS A 484 1.63 -32.61 -4.68
N VAL A 485 1.46 -31.34 -5.07
CA VAL A 485 1.07 -30.96 -6.43
C VAL A 485 2.18 -31.30 -7.41
N THR A 486 3.45 -31.07 -7.05
CA THR A 486 4.62 -31.49 -7.86
C THR A 486 4.63 -33.01 -8.04
N SER A 487 4.41 -33.79 -6.97
CA SER A 487 4.35 -35.25 -7.06
C SER A 487 3.17 -35.73 -7.91
N PHE A 488 2.01 -35.09 -7.75
CA PHE A 488 0.82 -35.41 -8.53
C PHE A 488 1.03 -35.11 -10.02
N LEU A 489 1.60 -33.96 -10.36
CA LEU A 489 1.92 -33.60 -11.74
C LEU A 489 2.96 -34.54 -12.34
N LEU A 490 4.01 -34.90 -11.59
CA LEU A 490 4.99 -35.91 -12.02
C LEU A 490 4.32 -37.23 -12.40
N TYR A 491 3.37 -37.68 -11.57
CA TYR A 491 2.58 -38.89 -11.84
C TYR A 491 1.66 -38.74 -13.06
N LEU A 492 0.99 -37.59 -13.22
CA LEU A 492 0.15 -37.33 -14.38
C LEU A 492 0.96 -37.32 -15.69
N ILE A 493 2.15 -36.72 -15.68
CA ILE A 493 3.06 -36.68 -16.84
C ILE A 493 3.51 -38.09 -17.23
N SER A 494 3.78 -38.97 -16.25
CA SER A 494 4.22 -40.35 -16.52
C SER A 494 3.06 -41.35 -16.66
N PHE A 495 1.80 -40.89 -16.61
CA PHE A 495 0.64 -41.79 -16.60
C PHE A 495 0.54 -42.59 -17.90
N PRO A 496 0.46 -43.93 -17.86
CA PRO A 496 0.62 -44.76 -19.06
C PRO A 496 -0.55 -44.70 -20.06
N SER A 497 -1.76 -44.32 -19.62
CA SER A 497 -2.96 -44.30 -20.47
C SER A 497 -3.00 -43.10 -21.41
N ARG A 498 -3.00 -43.35 -22.73
CA ARG A 498 -3.17 -42.31 -23.77
C ARG A 498 -4.46 -41.49 -23.63
N ASN A 499 -5.54 -42.10 -23.14
CA ASN A 499 -6.80 -41.38 -22.94
C ASN A 499 -6.69 -40.38 -21.79
N VAL A 500 -6.03 -40.76 -20.69
CA VAL A 500 -5.76 -39.85 -19.56
C VAL A 500 -4.76 -38.77 -19.98
N GLN A 501 -3.74 -39.10 -20.76
CA GLN A 501 -2.78 -38.12 -21.28
C GLN A 501 -3.44 -36.99 -22.09
N LYS A 502 -4.48 -37.28 -22.88
CA LYS A 502 -5.25 -36.22 -23.57
C LYS A 502 -5.87 -35.22 -22.60
N TYR A 503 -6.45 -35.70 -21.49
CA TYR A 503 -7.00 -34.84 -20.44
C TYR A 503 -5.88 -34.08 -19.72
N VAL A 504 -4.74 -34.73 -19.45
CA VAL A 504 -3.59 -34.10 -18.78
C VAL A 504 -3.02 -32.95 -19.63
N GLU A 505 -2.79 -33.19 -20.92
CA GLU A 505 -2.33 -32.19 -21.89
C GLU A 505 -3.33 -31.04 -22.12
N ASP A 506 -4.61 -31.23 -21.79
CA ASP A 506 -5.63 -30.19 -21.93
C ASP A 506 -5.87 -29.42 -20.61
N ILE A 507 -6.16 -30.14 -19.54
CA ILE A 507 -6.64 -29.58 -18.27
C ILE A 507 -5.51 -28.99 -17.45
N VAL A 508 -4.34 -29.63 -17.41
CA VAL A 508 -3.21 -29.10 -16.63
C VAL A 508 -2.81 -27.73 -17.18
N PRO A 509 -2.58 -27.54 -18.50
CA PRO A 509 -2.40 -26.22 -19.09
C PRO A 509 -3.53 -25.23 -18.82
N LYS A 510 -4.78 -25.62 -19.05
CA LYS A 510 -5.95 -24.73 -18.88
C LYS A 510 -6.12 -24.26 -17.43
N SER A 511 -5.88 -25.14 -16.45
CA SER A 511 -6.01 -24.84 -15.02
C SER A 511 -5.05 -23.76 -14.51
N ILE A 512 -3.98 -23.47 -15.27
CA ILE A 512 -3.04 -22.39 -14.94
C ILE A 512 -2.98 -21.31 -16.02
N LYS A 513 -3.79 -21.39 -17.09
CA LYS A 513 -3.74 -20.49 -18.24
C LYS A 513 -3.90 -19.02 -17.86
N ASN A 514 -4.82 -18.74 -16.92
CA ASN A 514 -5.08 -17.39 -16.40
C ASN A 514 -4.02 -16.87 -15.40
N GLN A 515 -3.01 -17.69 -15.10
CA GLN A 515 -1.82 -17.26 -14.34
C GLN A 515 -0.82 -16.55 -15.25
N TYR A 516 -0.76 -16.95 -16.53
CA TYR A 516 0.11 -16.32 -17.52
C TYR A 516 -0.40 -14.91 -17.84
N ILE A 517 0.49 -13.93 -17.77
CA ILE A 517 0.11 -12.51 -17.84
C ILE A 517 -0.54 -12.17 -19.17
N LEU A 518 0.11 -12.51 -20.29
CA LEU A 518 -0.42 -12.22 -21.62
C LEU A 518 -1.73 -12.94 -21.87
N ASN A 519 -1.83 -14.22 -21.52
CA ASN A 519 -3.07 -14.99 -21.67
C ASN A 519 -4.22 -14.36 -20.89
N TYR A 520 -3.97 -13.97 -19.63
CA TYR A 520 -4.95 -13.27 -18.82
C TYR A 520 -5.38 -11.96 -19.48
N LEU A 521 -4.43 -11.13 -19.92
CA LEU A 521 -4.73 -9.85 -20.56
C LEU A 521 -5.50 -10.02 -21.88
N PHE A 522 -5.19 -11.04 -22.69
CA PHE A 522 -5.94 -11.38 -23.91
C PHE A 522 -7.34 -11.89 -23.59
N GLU A 523 -7.46 -12.90 -22.72
CA GLU A 523 -8.72 -13.55 -22.38
C GLU A 523 -9.70 -12.57 -21.73
N LYS A 524 -9.19 -11.66 -20.90
CA LYS A 524 -10.01 -10.61 -20.29
C LYS A 524 -10.19 -9.38 -21.18
N GLY A 525 -9.67 -9.39 -22.41
CA GLY A 525 -9.90 -8.34 -23.40
C GLY A 525 -9.25 -7.00 -23.05
N LEU A 526 -8.14 -7.02 -22.31
CA LEU A 526 -7.34 -5.83 -21.99
C LEU A 526 -6.32 -5.51 -23.10
N ILE A 527 -5.85 -6.54 -23.80
CA ILE A 527 -5.00 -6.43 -24.99
C ILE A 527 -5.62 -7.27 -26.11
N ILE A 528 -5.27 -6.93 -27.35
CA ILE A 528 -5.72 -7.63 -28.56
C ILE A 528 -4.54 -7.82 -29.51
N LYS A 529 -4.57 -8.90 -30.29
CA LYS A 529 -3.61 -9.10 -31.38
C LYS A 529 -3.95 -8.13 -32.51
N ASN A 530 -2.94 -7.42 -33.01
CA ASN A 530 -3.10 -6.56 -34.19
C ASN A 530 -2.69 -7.32 -35.45
N THR A 531 -1.50 -7.92 -35.41
CA THR A 531 -1.00 -8.91 -36.38
C THR A 531 -0.59 -10.20 -35.66
N ASP A 532 -0.08 -11.20 -36.38
CA ASP A 532 0.46 -12.42 -35.77
C ASP A 532 1.64 -12.15 -34.81
N THR A 533 2.32 -11.01 -34.96
CA THR A 533 3.55 -10.66 -34.24
C THR A 533 3.40 -9.49 -33.28
N THR A 534 2.33 -8.69 -33.39
CA THR A 534 2.15 -7.45 -32.63
C THR A 534 0.89 -7.47 -31.76
N ILE A 535 1.02 -6.82 -30.61
CA ILE A 535 -0.01 -6.70 -29.58
C ILE A 535 -0.32 -5.21 -29.39
N ARG A 536 -1.59 -4.87 -29.26
CA ARG A 536 -2.03 -3.52 -28.90
C ARG A 536 -2.99 -3.52 -27.72
N CYS A 537 -3.05 -2.40 -27.03
CA CYS A 537 -3.96 -2.22 -25.89
C CYS A 537 -5.41 -2.03 -26.39
N SER A 538 -6.38 -2.72 -25.78
CA SER A 538 -7.80 -2.51 -26.09
C SER A 538 -8.29 -1.19 -25.50
N GLN A 539 -9.47 -0.69 -25.90
CA GLN A 539 -10.04 0.51 -25.27
C GLN A 539 -10.27 0.34 -23.77
N PHE A 540 -10.70 -0.86 -23.37
CA PHE A 540 -10.85 -1.20 -21.95
C PHE A 540 -9.49 -1.24 -21.24
N GLY A 541 -8.47 -1.85 -21.85
CA GLY A 541 -7.10 -1.84 -21.30
C GLY A 541 -6.53 -0.43 -21.13
N LYS A 542 -6.70 0.44 -22.13
CA LYS A 542 -6.33 1.86 -22.08
C LYS A 542 -6.99 2.55 -20.89
N LEU A 543 -8.28 2.31 -20.70
CA LEU A 543 -9.03 2.87 -19.58
C LEU A 543 -8.47 2.42 -18.22
N ILE A 544 -8.19 1.12 -18.05
CA ILE A 544 -7.65 0.58 -16.79
C ILE A 544 -6.30 1.24 -16.43
N ILE A 545 -5.40 1.41 -17.40
CA ILE A 545 -4.10 2.05 -17.18
C ILE A 545 -4.24 3.52 -16.79
N ARG A 546 -5.11 4.26 -17.49
CA ARG A 546 -5.36 5.68 -17.20
C ARG A 546 -5.98 5.92 -15.83
N LEU A 547 -6.81 4.98 -15.37
CA LEU A 547 -7.41 4.98 -14.02
C LEU A 547 -6.43 4.55 -12.92
N TYR A 548 -5.19 4.16 -13.25
CA TYR A 548 -4.21 3.66 -12.28
C TYR A 548 -4.74 2.46 -11.45
N LEU A 549 -5.54 1.62 -12.12
CA LEU A 549 -6.23 0.48 -11.53
C LEU A 549 -5.48 -0.81 -11.89
N TYR A 550 -5.44 -1.78 -10.97
CA TYR A 550 -4.91 -3.10 -11.31
C TYR A 550 -5.80 -3.77 -12.37
N PRO A 551 -5.21 -4.49 -13.35
CA PRO A 551 -5.96 -5.25 -14.35
C PRO A 551 -7.04 -6.16 -13.74
N THR A 552 -6.73 -6.81 -12.64
CA THR A 552 -7.65 -7.69 -11.91
C THR A 552 -8.84 -6.93 -11.33
N SER A 553 -8.61 -5.78 -10.70
CA SER A 553 -9.68 -4.92 -10.19
C SER A 553 -10.57 -4.38 -11.31
N GLY A 554 -9.99 -3.95 -12.43
CA GLY A 554 -10.74 -3.48 -13.59
C GLY A 554 -11.67 -4.55 -14.17
N VAL A 555 -11.15 -5.75 -14.36
CA VAL A 555 -11.92 -6.91 -14.83
C VAL A 555 -13.02 -7.29 -13.83
N LEU A 556 -12.73 -7.23 -12.53
CA LEU A 556 -13.74 -7.47 -11.49
C LEU A 556 -14.86 -6.43 -11.56
N ILE A 557 -14.54 -5.14 -11.70
CA ILE A 557 -15.55 -4.08 -11.87
C ILE A 557 -16.43 -4.38 -13.08
N ARG A 558 -15.84 -4.66 -14.25
CA ARG A 558 -16.59 -4.99 -15.47
C ARG A 558 -17.51 -6.19 -15.23
N TYR A 559 -16.98 -7.27 -14.65
CA TYR A 559 -17.76 -8.46 -14.32
C TYR A 559 -18.96 -8.14 -13.43
N LYS A 560 -18.77 -7.31 -12.38
CA LYS A 560 -19.85 -6.91 -11.47
C LYS A 560 -20.91 -6.05 -12.19
N LEU A 561 -20.48 -5.12 -13.04
CA LEU A 561 -21.38 -4.28 -13.83
C LEU A 561 -22.24 -5.10 -14.80
N GLU A 562 -21.67 -6.13 -15.42
CA GLU A 562 -22.37 -7.03 -16.35
C GLU A 562 -23.32 -7.98 -15.60
N ASN A 563 -22.85 -8.62 -14.53
CA ASN A 563 -23.50 -9.80 -13.95
C ASN A 563 -24.26 -9.54 -12.65
N VAL A 564 -23.99 -8.43 -11.95
CA VAL A 564 -24.66 -8.10 -10.68
C VAL A 564 -25.73 -7.03 -10.89
N LYS A 565 -26.85 -7.18 -10.18
CA LYS A 565 -27.91 -6.17 -10.16
C LYS A 565 -27.57 -5.11 -9.11
N ILE A 566 -27.22 -3.90 -9.58
CA ILE A 566 -26.97 -2.73 -8.74
C ILE A 566 -28.18 -1.80 -8.91
N SER A 567 -29.00 -1.68 -7.87
CA SER A 567 -30.26 -0.92 -7.92
C SER A 567 -30.37 0.20 -6.90
N SER A 568 -29.49 0.22 -5.91
CA SER A 568 -29.45 1.22 -4.84
C SER A 568 -28.01 1.65 -4.52
N PHE A 569 -27.85 2.78 -3.83
CA PHE A 569 -26.55 3.22 -3.33
C PHE A 569 -25.91 2.19 -2.39
N ARG A 570 -26.73 1.45 -1.63
CA ARG A 570 -26.25 0.38 -0.74
C ARG A 570 -25.66 -0.78 -1.54
N ASP A 571 -26.31 -1.17 -2.64
CA ASP A 571 -25.78 -2.21 -3.54
C ASP A 571 -24.45 -1.75 -4.14
N LEU A 572 -24.40 -0.53 -4.67
CA LEU A 572 -23.19 0.03 -5.28
C LEU A 572 -22.03 0.11 -4.28
N LEU A 573 -22.31 0.59 -3.06
CA LEU A 573 -21.31 0.66 -2.00
C LEU A 573 -20.80 -0.73 -1.60
N LYS A 574 -21.68 -1.73 -1.52
CA LYS A 574 -21.30 -3.11 -1.22
C LYS A 574 -20.39 -3.71 -2.30
N GLU A 575 -20.70 -3.49 -3.58
CA GLU A 575 -19.85 -3.98 -4.67
C GLU A 575 -18.50 -3.24 -4.71
N ALA A 576 -18.49 -1.93 -4.47
CA ALA A 576 -17.24 -1.17 -4.29
C ALA A 576 -16.39 -1.71 -3.12
N TYR A 577 -17.06 -2.13 -2.04
CA TYR A 577 -16.40 -2.72 -0.88
C TYR A 577 -15.75 -4.06 -1.18
N GLU A 578 -16.41 -4.92 -1.97
CA GLU A 578 -15.84 -6.20 -2.43
C GLU A 578 -14.57 -5.98 -3.28
N ILE A 579 -14.54 -4.93 -4.10
CA ILE A 579 -13.35 -4.56 -4.87
C ILE A 579 -12.21 -4.14 -3.94
N LEU A 580 -12.48 -3.32 -2.91
CA LEU A 580 -11.46 -2.97 -1.92
C LEU A 580 -10.94 -4.19 -1.15
N LYS A 581 -11.80 -5.16 -0.87
CA LYS A 581 -11.43 -6.41 -0.21
C LYS A 581 -10.53 -7.25 -1.11
N ALA A 582 -10.84 -7.34 -2.41
CA ALA A 582 -10.01 -8.00 -3.40
C ALA A 582 -8.63 -7.32 -3.57
N GLU A 583 -8.53 -6.00 -3.34
CA GLU A 583 -7.26 -5.27 -3.29
C GLU A 583 -6.55 -5.32 -1.93
N PHE A 584 -7.06 -6.08 -0.96
CA PHE A 584 -6.57 -6.14 0.43
C PHE A 584 -6.52 -4.76 1.13
N ARG A 585 -7.29 -3.77 0.65
CA ARG A 585 -7.41 -2.45 1.27
C ARG A 585 -8.34 -2.43 2.48
N VAL A 586 -9.29 -3.38 2.52
CA VAL A 586 -10.15 -3.66 3.66
C VAL A 586 -10.13 -5.17 3.96
N ARG A 587 -10.38 -5.55 5.21
CA ARG A 587 -10.28 -6.95 5.66
C ARG A 587 -11.65 -7.62 5.73
N ASP A 588 -12.54 -6.98 6.47
CA ASP A 588 -13.89 -7.43 6.79
C ASP A 588 -14.88 -6.34 6.35
N TYR A 589 -16.16 -6.55 6.63
CA TYR A 589 -17.24 -5.60 6.34
C TYR A 589 -17.52 -4.58 7.44
N LYS A 590 -16.70 -4.53 8.49
CA LYS A 590 -16.97 -3.73 9.70
C LYS A 590 -17.08 -2.23 9.39
N MET A 591 -16.41 -1.76 8.35
CA MET A 591 -16.39 -0.35 7.96
C MET A 591 -17.50 0.03 6.98
N LEU A 592 -18.30 -0.92 6.49
CA LEU A 592 -19.39 -0.62 5.55
C LEU A 592 -20.50 0.20 6.21
N GLU A 593 -20.97 -0.22 7.39
CA GLU A 593 -22.04 0.49 8.12
C GLU A 593 -21.63 1.92 8.55
N PRO A 594 -20.44 2.15 9.14
CA PRO A 594 -19.96 3.52 9.40
C PRO A 594 -19.96 4.45 8.18
N ILE A 595 -19.70 3.90 6.98
CA ILE A 595 -19.71 4.69 5.74
C ILE A 595 -21.14 5.01 5.31
N LEU A 596 -22.09 4.08 5.46
CA LEU A 596 -23.52 4.35 5.23
C LEU A 596 -24.04 5.43 6.18
N GLU A 597 -23.74 5.31 7.48
CA GLU A 597 -24.10 6.33 8.47
C GLU A 597 -23.51 7.70 8.11
N TRP A 598 -22.26 7.71 7.61
CA TRP A 598 -21.61 8.93 7.13
C TRP A 598 -22.34 9.57 5.94
N THR A 599 -22.75 8.79 4.94
CA THR A 599 -23.49 9.29 3.77
C THR A 599 -24.94 9.66 4.06
N ASP A 600 -25.51 9.15 5.16
CA ASP A 600 -26.86 9.46 5.63
C ASP A 600 -26.91 10.63 6.62
N GLU A 601 -25.77 11.30 6.82
CA GLU A 601 -25.59 12.47 7.66
C GLU A 601 -25.59 12.24 9.17
N GLU A 602 -25.26 11.04 9.64
CA GLU A 602 -25.06 10.79 11.07
C GLU A 602 -23.83 11.56 11.60
N ALA A 603 -23.94 12.07 12.83
CA ALA A 603 -22.87 12.90 13.39
C ALA A 603 -21.59 12.07 13.55
N ILE A 604 -20.45 12.60 13.10
CA ILE A 604 -19.18 11.85 13.09
C ILE A 604 -18.84 11.27 14.47
N ASP A 605 -19.02 12.03 15.55
CA ASP A 605 -18.69 11.56 16.90
C ASP A 605 -19.60 10.38 17.32
N GLN A 606 -20.87 10.37 16.90
CA GLN A 606 -21.80 9.25 17.12
C GLN A 606 -21.39 8.01 16.31
N ILE A 607 -20.98 8.18 15.06
CA ILE A 607 -20.47 7.08 14.21
C ILE A 607 -19.25 6.44 14.87
N LEU A 608 -18.29 7.26 15.32
CA LEU A 608 -17.05 6.79 15.94
C LEU A 608 -17.32 6.01 17.24
N ASP A 609 -18.18 6.55 18.11
CA ASP A 609 -18.53 5.94 19.39
C ASP A 609 -19.33 4.64 19.22
N LYS A 610 -20.37 4.65 18.36
CA LYS A 610 -21.22 3.49 18.09
C LYS A 610 -20.42 2.31 17.53
N ASN A 611 -19.51 2.58 16.59
CA ASN A 611 -18.77 1.56 15.87
C ASN A 611 -17.40 1.23 16.49
N LYS A 612 -16.98 1.97 17.53
CA LYS A 612 -15.69 1.83 18.23
C LYS A 612 -14.51 1.93 17.25
N ILE A 613 -14.52 2.95 16.40
CA ILE A 613 -13.50 3.22 15.38
C ILE A 613 -12.86 4.60 15.59
N MET A 614 -11.72 4.84 14.93
CA MET A 614 -11.08 6.15 14.92
C MET A 614 -11.36 6.88 13.61
N THR A 615 -11.31 8.21 13.65
CA THR A 615 -11.58 9.07 12.49
C THR A 615 -10.65 8.81 11.31
N GLY A 616 -9.38 8.52 11.58
CA GLY A 616 -8.43 8.15 10.52
C GLY A 616 -8.81 6.84 9.82
N ASP A 617 -9.42 5.89 10.52
CA ASP A 617 -9.88 4.64 9.91
C ASP A 617 -11.08 4.89 9.00
N LEU A 618 -12.06 5.67 9.48
CA LEU A 618 -13.23 6.05 8.68
C LEU A 618 -12.83 6.78 7.39
N PHE A 619 -11.97 7.79 7.50
CA PHE A 619 -11.54 8.56 6.33
C PHE A 619 -10.65 7.77 5.38
N SER A 620 -9.78 6.89 5.88
CA SER A 620 -9.01 5.99 5.03
C SER A 620 -9.93 5.12 4.16
N VAL A 621 -10.96 4.50 4.75
CA VAL A 621 -11.90 3.67 3.99
C VAL A 621 -12.80 4.51 3.08
N ARG A 622 -13.28 5.66 3.55
CA ARG A 622 -14.04 6.63 2.75
C ARG A 622 -13.31 7.03 1.48
N ASP A 623 -12.05 7.47 1.60
CA ASP A 623 -11.25 7.95 0.47
C ASP A 623 -10.99 6.83 -0.54
N ASN A 624 -10.72 5.62 -0.06
CA ASN A 624 -10.58 4.44 -0.91
C ASN A 624 -11.90 4.07 -1.63
N LEU A 625 -13.04 4.15 -0.95
CA LEU A 625 -14.35 3.85 -1.54
C LEU A 625 -14.77 4.91 -2.56
N GLU A 626 -14.56 6.19 -2.26
CA GLU A 626 -14.80 7.31 -3.19
C GLU A 626 -14.04 7.07 -4.50
N ARG A 627 -12.76 6.70 -4.42
CA ARG A 627 -11.92 6.36 -5.57
C ARG A 627 -12.50 5.19 -6.37
N ILE A 628 -12.83 4.08 -5.73
CA ILE A 628 -13.39 2.90 -6.42
C ILE A 628 -14.76 3.19 -7.03
N ILE A 629 -15.63 3.93 -6.36
CA ILE A 629 -16.96 4.28 -6.88
C ILE A 629 -16.84 5.18 -8.11
N THR A 630 -15.88 6.11 -8.09
CA THR A 630 -15.53 6.91 -9.26
C THR A 630 -15.09 6.02 -10.42
N PHE A 631 -14.23 5.02 -10.17
CA PHE A 631 -13.80 4.07 -11.21
C PHE A 631 -14.96 3.23 -11.75
N ILE A 632 -15.85 2.73 -10.89
CA ILE A 632 -17.05 2.02 -11.30
C ILE A 632 -17.90 2.90 -12.22
N GLY A 633 -18.10 4.18 -11.86
CA GLY A 633 -18.87 5.11 -12.67
C GLY A 633 -18.26 5.38 -14.04
N ILE A 634 -16.94 5.61 -14.10
CA ILE A 634 -16.22 5.82 -15.36
C ILE A 634 -16.28 4.57 -16.25
N ILE A 635 -16.05 3.38 -15.68
CA ILE A 635 -16.11 2.12 -16.43
C ILE A 635 -17.55 1.85 -16.91
N ALA A 636 -18.56 2.04 -16.06
CA ALA A 636 -19.97 1.89 -16.44
C ALA A 636 -20.33 2.81 -17.62
N ARG A 637 -19.93 4.09 -17.56
CA ARG A 637 -20.13 5.04 -18.65
C ARG A 637 -19.45 4.60 -19.94
N ASN A 638 -18.19 4.14 -19.88
CA ASN A 638 -17.47 3.65 -21.07
C ASN A 638 -18.07 2.37 -21.67
N LEU A 639 -18.58 1.46 -20.84
CA LEU A 639 -19.25 0.24 -21.31
C LEU A 639 -20.64 0.56 -21.89
N SER A 640 -21.35 1.55 -21.34
CA SER A 640 -22.68 1.96 -21.82
C SER A 640 -22.66 2.47 -23.27
N THR A 641 -21.55 3.09 -23.70
CA THR A 641 -21.40 3.57 -25.08
C THR A 641 -21.09 2.45 -26.08
N SER A 642 -20.81 1.23 -25.60
CA SER A 642 -20.32 0.12 -26.42
C SER A 642 -21.32 -1.02 -26.63
N GLY A 643 -22.44 -1.09 -25.88
CA GLY A 643 -23.39 -2.20 -25.95
C GLY A 643 -24.86 -1.81 -25.72
N ILE A 644 -25.75 -2.23 -26.63
CA ILE A 644 -27.17 -1.83 -26.69
C ILE A 644 -27.99 -2.44 -25.53
N ASP A 645 -27.74 -3.70 -25.15
CA ASP A 645 -28.60 -4.44 -24.21
C ASP A 645 -28.44 -4.04 -22.73
N LEU A 646 -27.32 -3.40 -22.37
CA LEU A 646 -27.00 -2.99 -21.00
C LEU A 646 -26.90 -1.47 -20.82
N GLN A 647 -27.16 -0.69 -21.88
CA GLN A 647 -26.91 0.75 -21.91
C GLN A 647 -27.63 1.51 -20.79
N ASP A 648 -28.94 1.29 -20.61
CA ASP A 648 -29.74 1.98 -19.58
C ASP A 648 -29.29 1.61 -18.17
N LYS A 649 -29.02 0.31 -17.93
CA LYS A 649 -28.52 -0.20 -16.66
C LYS A 649 -27.21 0.48 -16.29
N LEU A 650 -26.26 0.52 -17.22
CA LEU A 650 -24.92 1.06 -16.98
C LEU A 650 -24.91 2.58 -16.85
N THR A 651 -25.74 3.29 -17.62
CA THR A 651 -25.94 4.74 -17.50
C THR A 651 -26.44 5.09 -16.09
N LYS A 652 -27.44 4.35 -15.60
CA LYS A 652 -27.98 4.54 -14.26
C LYS A 652 -26.94 4.27 -13.17
N VAL A 653 -26.12 3.23 -13.31
CA VAL A 653 -25.01 2.97 -12.38
C VAL A 653 -23.97 4.10 -12.42
N ALA A 654 -23.64 4.64 -13.60
CA ALA A 654 -22.72 5.76 -13.73
C ALA A 654 -23.20 7.03 -13.02
N GLU A 655 -24.48 7.39 -13.19
CA GLU A 655 -25.13 8.52 -12.49
C GLU A 655 -25.18 8.30 -10.97
N MET A 656 -25.49 7.06 -10.54
CA MET A 656 -25.46 6.69 -9.13
C MET A 656 -24.06 6.79 -8.54
N SER A 657 -23.02 6.38 -9.28
CA SER A 657 -21.62 6.51 -8.86
C SER A 657 -21.20 7.96 -8.67
N GLU A 658 -21.56 8.84 -9.59
CA GLU A 658 -21.26 10.28 -9.49
C GLU A 658 -21.93 10.89 -8.26
N THR A 659 -23.22 10.59 -8.07
CA THR A 659 -23.98 11.03 -6.91
C THR A 659 -23.40 10.49 -5.60
N LEU A 660 -23.14 9.18 -5.53
CA LEU A 660 -22.61 8.52 -4.33
C LEU A 660 -21.20 9.00 -4.00
N GLY A 661 -20.36 9.29 -5.00
CA GLY A 661 -19.04 9.90 -4.81
C GLY A 661 -19.13 11.20 -4.02
N ILE A 662 -20.02 12.11 -4.40
CA ILE A 662 -20.26 13.37 -3.66
C ILE A 662 -20.78 13.09 -2.24
N ARG A 663 -21.73 12.17 -2.09
CA ARG A 663 -22.27 11.78 -0.78
C ARG A 663 -21.18 11.25 0.16
N ILE A 664 -20.27 10.42 -0.35
CA ILE A 664 -19.15 9.84 0.41
C ILE A 664 -18.12 10.91 0.73
N HIS A 665 -17.72 11.74 -0.22
CA HIS A 665 -16.71 12.77 0.01
C HIS A 665 -17.10 13.72 1.15
N TYR A 666 -18.32 14.27 1.05
CA TYR A 666 -18.81 15.32 1.96
C TYR A 666 -19.61 14.81 3.15
N GLY A 667 -20.11 13.56 3.11
CA GLY A 667 -20.98 12.99 4.14
C GLY A 667 -22.34 13.68 4.17
N ILE A 668 -22.98 13.81 3.01
CA ILE A 668 -24.24 14.53 2.82
C ILE A 668 -25.23 13.75 1.96
N ARG A 669 -26.51 14.03 2.12
CA ARG A 669 -27.58 13.65 1.19
C ARG A 669 -27.63 14.63 0.01
N GLU A 670 -28.27 14.18 -1.06
CA GLU A 670 -28.35 14.89 -2.36
C GLU A 670 -28.91 16.31 -2.25
N GLU A 671 -29.91 16.50 -1.38
CA GLU A 671 -30.55 17.79 -1.14
C GLU A 671 -29.61 18.89 -0.60
N LEU A 672 -28.41 18.54 -0.13
CA LEU A 672 -27.41 19.49 0.35
C LEU A 672 -26.33 19.81 -0.68
N PHE A 673 -26.34 19.19 -1.87
CA PHE A 673 -25.27 19.33 -2.86
C PHE A 673 -25.05 20.78 -3.25
N ASP A 674 -26.12 21.51 -3.58
CA ASP A 674 -26.00 22.90 -4.02
C ASP A 674 -25.34 23.80 -2.96
N LEU A 675 -25.73 23.63 -1.69
CA LEU A 675 -25.16 24.39 -0.57
C LEU A 675 -23.68 24.06 -0.33
N VAL A 676 -23.31 22.78 -0.34
CA VAL A 676 -21.94 22.36 0.01
C VAL A 676 -20.96 22.61 -1.14
N LEU A 677 -21.38 22.38 -2.38
CA LEU A 677 -20.50 22.50 -3.55
C LEU A 677 -20.29 23.97 -3.95
N ARG A 678 -21.25 24.86 -3.68
CA ARG A 678 -21.20 26.26 -4.16
C ARG A 678 -20.86 27.29 -3.09
N LEU A 679 -21.09 26.99 -1.81
CA LEU A 679 -20.74 27.91 -0.72
C LEU A 679 -19.43 27.50 -0.05
N GLN A 680 -18.44 28.39 -0.01
CA GLN A 680 -17.25 28.13 0.79
C GLN A 680 -17.57 28.21 2.29
N ASN A 681 -16.79 27.50 3.10
CA ASN A 681 -17.00 27.39 4.54
C ASN A 681 -18.32 26.71 4.96
N VAL A 682 -19.07 26.10 4.03
CA VAL A 682 -20.28 25.34 4.32
C VAL A 682 -20.00 23.85 4.13
N ALA A 683 -19.72 23.15 5.23
CA ALA A 683 -19.62 21.69 5.27
C ALA A 683 -20.95 21.07 5.76
N ARG A 684 -21.04 19.74 5.76
CA ARG A 684 -22.27 18.97 6.08
C ARG A 684 -23.18 19.52 7.19
N VAL A 685 -22.63 19.85 8.36
CA VAL A 685 -23.46 20.37 9.48
C VAL A 685 -24.00 21.76 9.20
N ARG A 686 -23.20 22.65 8.61
CA ARG A 686 -23.64 24.01 8.30
C ARG A 686 -24.67 23.98 7.18
N ALA A 687 -24.46 23.14 6.16
CA ALA A 687 -25.45 22.92 5.10
C ALA A 687 -26.78 22.43 5.67
N ARG A 688 -26.75 21.47 6.59
CA ARG A 688 -27.97 20.97 7.25
C ARG A 688 -28.68 22.04 8.09
N ILE A 689 -27.94 22.90 8.77
CA ILE A 689 -28.51 24.05 9.50
C ILE A 689 -29.19 25.03 8.53
N LEU A 690 -28.52 25.39 7.43
CA LEU A 690 -29.05 26.26 6.39
C LEU A 690 -30.33 25.68 5.77
N TYR A 691 -30.29 24.40 5.41
CA TYR A 691 -31.43 23.69 4.83
C TYR A 691 -32.64 23.67 5.77
N LYS A 692 -32.44 23.38 7.06
CA LYS A 692 -33.51 23.42 8.07
C LYS A 692 -34.06 24.84 8.29
N ALA A 693 -33.28 25.87 7.99
CA ALA A 693 -33.71 27.28 8.06
C ALA A 693 -34.41 27.76 6.76
N GLY A 694 -34.68 26.86 5.81
CA GLY A 694 -35.39 27.16 4.55
C GLY A 694 -34.48 27.55 3.39
N TYR A 695 -33.15 27.44 3.54
CA TYR A 695 -32.21 27.70 2.46
C TYR A 695 -31.79 26.39 1.79
N HIS A 696 -32.40 26.08 0.66
CA HIS A 696 -32.13 24.88 -0.13
C HIS A 696 -31.08 25.12 -1.23
N THR A 697 -30.82 26.38 -1.59
CA THR A 697 -29.81 26.73 -2.60
C THR A 697 -28.86 27.83 -2.12
N ALA A 698 -27.65 27.84 -2.67
CA ALA A 698 -26.63 28.87 -2.46
C ALA A 698 -27.15 30.26 -2.87
N SER A 699 -27.97 30.33 -3.92
CA SER A 699 -28.61 31.58 -4.36
C SER A 699 -29.52 32.17 -3.29
N GLN A 700 -30.30 31.34 -2.58
CA GLN A 700 -31.15 31.82 -1.49
C GLN A 700 -30.31 32.36 -0.32
N VAL A 701 -29.19 31.70 0.01
CA VAL A 701 -28.27 32.19 1.05
C VAL A 701 -27.66 33.54 0.64
N ASN A 702 -27.25 33.69 -0.62
CA ASN A 702 -26.59 34.90 -1.13
C ASN A 702 -27.47 36.14 -1.18
N LYS A 703 -28.80 35.98 -1.17
CA LYS A 703 -29.76 37.10 -1.14
C LYS A 703 -29.95 37.69 0.25
N GLU A 704 -29.47 37.01 1.28
CA GLU A 704 -29.66 37.40 2.68
C GLU A 704 -28.48 38.25 3.19
N ASP A 705 -28.76 39.13 4.14
CA ASP A 705 -27.70 39.79 4.89
C ASP A 705 -27.18 38.90 6.04
N ALA A 706 -25.96 39.19 6.50
CA ALA A 706 -25.30 38.36 7.52
C ALA A 706 -26.08 38.30 8.85
N TYR A 707 -26.83 39.35 9.18
CA TYR A 707 -27.60 39.45 10.41
C TYR A 707 -28.87 38.60 10.32
N THR A 708 -29.59 38.67 9.19
CA THR A 708 -30.75 37.83 8.94
C THR A 708 -30.35 36.35 8.87
N LEU A 709 -29.22 36.04 8.23
CA LEU A 709 -28.69 34.69 8.20
C LEU A 709 -28.33 34.19 9.60
N ASN A 710 -27.64 35.00 10.42
CA ASN A 710 -27.33 34.67 11.82
C ASN A 710 -28.61 34.41 12.64
N ARG A 711 -29.62 35.28 12.52
CA ARG A 711 -30.89 35.16 13.26
C ARG A 711 -31.65 33.89 12.90
N LYS A 712 -31.76 33.56 11.61
CA LYS A 712 -32.52 32.39 11.15
C LYS A 712 -31.80 31.05 11.38
N THR A 713 -30.46 31.05 11.38
CA THR A 713 -29.66 29.82 11.42
C THR A 713 -28.97 29.55 12.75
N GLY A 714 -28.82 30.56 13.61
CA GLY A 714 -27.99 30.49 14.82
C GLY A 714 -26.48 30.41 14.55
N LEU A 715 -26.03 30.46 13.29
CA LEU A 715 -24.61 30.47 12.95
C LEU A 715 -23.97 31.80 13.35
N GLY A 716 -22.79 31.79 13.96
CA GLY A 716 -22.13 33.01 14.42
C GLY A 716 -21.94 34.07 13.32
N ILE A 717 -22.14 35.35 13.66
CA ILE A 717 -22.18 36.45 12.69
C ILE A 717 -20.93 36.54 11.79
N ASN A 718 -19.74 36.29 12.33
CA ASN A 718 -18.50 36.29 11.56
C ASN A 718 -18.43 35.13 10.56
N LEU A 719 -19.05 34.00 10.87
CA LEU A 719 -19.18 32.88 9.93
C LEU A 719 -20.18 33.23 8.82
N CYS A 720 -21.34 33.81 9.15
CA CYS A 720 -22.30 34.27 8.14
C CYS A 720 -21.66 35.26 7.15
N LYS A 721 -20.92 36.26 7.66
CA LYS A 721 -20.14 37.19 6.83
C LYS A 721 -19.16 36.48 5.90
N ARG A 722 -18.46 35.44 6.40
CA ARG A 722 -17.53 34.66 5.56
C ARG A 722 -18.25 33.85 4.49
N ILE A 723 -19.38 33.22 4.82
CA ILE A 723 -20.18 32.46 3.84
C ILE A 723 -20.59 33.38 2.69
N LEU A 724 -21.20 34.53 2.99
CA LEU A 724 -21.70 35.50 1.99
C LEU A 724 -20.60 36.13 1.14
N LYS A 725 -19.40 36.37 1.71
CA LYS A 725 -18.25 36.94 0.98
C LYS A 725 -17.61 35.99 -0.04
N SER A 726 -17.96 34.72 -0.02
CA SER A 726 -17.18 33.65 -0.63
C SER A 726 -17.92 32.85 -1.70
N SER A 727 -19.04 33.38 -2.18
CA SER A 727 -19.80 32.76 -3.26
C SER A 727 -19.00 32.81 -4.55
N LYS A 728 -18.72 31.61 -5.08
CA LYS A 728 -18.05 31.39 -6.36
C LYS A 728 -18.91 31.81 -7.53
#